data_AF-A0A5A9N7J1-F1
#
_entry.id   AF-A0A5A9N7J1-F1
#
_cell.length_a   1.000
_cell.length_b   1.000
_cell.length_c   1.000
_cell.angle_alpha   90.00
_cell.angle_beta   90.00
_cell.angle_gamma   90.00
#
_symmetry.space_group_name_H-M   'P 1'
#
loop_
_entity.id
_entity.type
_entity.pdbx_description
1 polymer ?
#
loop_
_entity_poly.entity_id
_entity_poly.type
_entity_poly.pdbx_seq_one_letter_code
_entity_poly.pdbx_strand_id
1 'polypeptide(L)'
;MEHNIYEASPSWDMRDKFSEDICPLVSRETQTQDIMRVQKDPGVFESSKKWLESSSLEKCGLTLSHLLSLCTTTHMPDGGYQMHSSTESLADFEEQLYMAIEMYHDQIKCLTQGSKKVFGVVNGSRLGILVDTSDLNCSEERLPDLQQHLLMLIEEQLHLKKQLHLLSYSTEISSLWNKPVDTCPPRLRESRAWVLQLQAGGGCDLLQAVQKVLIHSQLDTLLIILATRPDQTVDMICDYIAQSRMPSLHAVAYNCSSPDAIETVKRMAAVTGGKYHLFSAALGVIDSSTDVEMLWTEIKAARDILSHIHSMRQGRFQGIPVTVQSEIFMALNGLSLSDSSPVPSSVSALLYIQLTDPKAISSREWLNINGLKAQKLDLYQLLASNAYSPQRTFVPILGKTVSSKVHERVMVQFEWWDGTVKNLHVDLPSLQKYQKKLSTAVRLFERRIYYLNRTGSLQIWGAVCEQRVQVLLDMSGMSVHYQLHIQHALRLLLQEQLANKHSFNVTVFGSDVKSWQEKMVPTSHENLQAVWKWIQGMECAGGRNTQTALRHVLREEPYGEFTMTHGVYLLTTGMPDQDMVAVTAYVSERCRTANLNLHVCLFTGEEKTLRCPSSSYSTQTDTARALRDLAHAGNGRFLWLTETGIVESDDIHVLIEEMEMAANYCQKCSELVDSLMQKSSSRGSGKSRFQETSTLSIIPKISTRSAKLSPPRPTKLSVARLEIRQKIRSAQNRLTWRSSSSKADIPAVHLADNSTPTTPSSSAHQRRSKVSQSVFYMEDGNLGVVFKKYPKPKSVRKSIAAIKLPKHEELCSTKQWLKRFGIKNLKLDLEKMLSGPECSHPDNLVPSVQKRVSARYCAIFPNVQINGIVKHLHLTPAELKQYLSETEKLMQRYTQRMKWLLKGSRCMFGAVLEKTVCVLLDVSGSMASFLPELQKGLALLIWDQLHANSVRFNMVVFSGEVRLWQAGMVQSTKDLCKDAVQWLNQLSTHGGSCTLQALQTGCGFEDAVALYLISDGRSDSSHSLILREIDTLRQEKGLTIHTIAVNSHDRVCCEFLKCVAHRTGGRFHQAPDNIDADLLKHLSDLHSTDSDLPKCEGDDLRRLAKEIEKLTFFQKQAKSFRDTIVACRNLEDS
;
A
#
# COMPACT_ATOMS: atom_id res chain seq x y z
N MET A 1 13.69 57.91 46.18
CA MET A 1 13.70 57.73 44.71
C MET A 1 14.87 56.82 44.39
N GLU A 2 14.57 55.73 43.69
CA GLU A 2 15.24 54.43 43.79
C GLU A 2 16.35 54.17 42.75
N HIS A 3 17.33 53.39 43.22
CA HIS A 3 18.08 52.27 42.61
C HIS A 3 18.65 52.27 41.17
N ASN A 4 19.98 52.18 41.10
CA ASN A 4 20.83 51.00 40.78
C ASN A 4 22.02 51.32 39.87
N ILE A 5 23.13 50.67 40.18
CA ILE A 5 24.51 51.13 40.02
C ILE A 5 25.40 49.99 39.48
N TYR A 6 26.44 50.41 38.76
CA TYR A 6 27.77 49.84 38.49
C TYR A 6 28.10 49.09 37.17
N GLU A 7 28.92 49.81 36.41
CA GLU A 7 30.00 49.47 35.47
C GLU A 7 31.06 48.50 36.04
N ALA A 8 31.75 47.77 35.16
CA ALA A 8 33.17 47.97 34.81
C ALA A 8 33.85 46.68 34.27
N SER A 9 34.63 46.87 33.20
CA SER A 9 35.56 45.97 32.45
C SER A 9 36.77 45.48 33.31
N PRO A 10 37.88 44.84 32.80
CA PRO A 10 38.30 44.39 31.44
C PRO A 10 39.15 43.06 31.33
N SER A 11 39.46 42.64 30.09
CA SER A 11 40.71 41.99 29.53
C SER A 11 41.39 40.74 30.15
N TRP A 12 41.89 39.83 29.27
CA TRP A 12 43.27 39.29 29.12
C TRP A 12 43.31 37.83 28.63
N ASP A 13 44.11 37.63 27.57
CA ASP A 13 44.66 36.39 27.00
C ASP A 13 45.83 35.86 27.87
N MET A 14 45.95 34.53 28.10
CA MET A 14 47.22 33.78 27.93
C MET A 14 47.14 32.28 28.28
N ARG A 15 47.58 31.47 27.31
CA ARG A 15 48.38 30.22 27.33
C ARG A 15 48.69 29.54 28.67
N ASP A 16 48.66 28.20 28.67
CA ASP A 16 49.82 27.41 29.11
C ASP A 16 49.93 25.99 28.52
N LYS A 17 51.18 25.51 28.44
CA LYS A 17 51.74 24.33 27.74
C LYS A 17 52.04 23.14 28.68
N PHE A 18 52.43 22.01 28.06
CA PHE A 18 53.14 20.78 28.53
C PHE A 18 52.22 19.62 28.95
N SER A 19 52.12 18.52 28.19
CA SER A 19 53.10 17.44 27.90
C SER A 19 53.23 16.42 29.02
N GLU A 20 52.61 15.24 28.87
CA GLU A 20 53.26 13.91 28.87
C GLU A 20 52.22 12.78 28.97
N ASP A 21 52.27 11.90 27.96
CA ASP A 21 52.12 10.45 27.96
C ASP A 21 50.87 9.69 28.45
N ILE A 22 50.67 8.59 27.71
CA ILE A 22 49.95 7.34 28.01
C ILE A 22 48.51 7.25 27.47
N CYS A 23 48.42 6.75 26.22
CA CYS A 23 47.45 5.78 25.66
C CYS A 23 45.97 5.86 26.07
N PRO A 24 45.06 5.83 25.07
CA PRO A 24 43.99 4.85 25.17
C PRO A 24 43.72 4.11 23.85
N LEU A 25 43.49 2.81 24.01
CA LEU A 25 42.84 1.95 23.03
C LEU A 25 41.55 2.63 22.54
N VAL A 26 41.53 3.04 21.27
CA VAL A 26 40.31 3.45 20.59
C VAL A 26 39.60 2.18 20.12
N SER A 27 38.48 1.87 20.75
CA SER A 27 37.53 0.88 20.29
C SER A 27 36.97 1.29 18.92
N ARG A 28 36.91 0.33 18.00
CA ARG A 28 36.47 0.42 16.60
C ARG A 28 35.02 0.88 16.37
N GLU A 29 34.29 1.29 17.40
CA GLU A 29 32.84 1.52 17.35
C GLU A 29 32.42 2.98 17.07
N THR A 30 33.34 3.94 17.11
CA THR A 30 33.01 5.37 16.94
C THR A 30 33.07 5.88 15.50
N GLN A 31 33.70 5.15 14.57
CA GLN A 31 33.87 5.61 13.18
C GLN A 31 32.66 5.33 12.28
N THR A 32 31.81 4.36 12.64
CA THR A 32 30.59 4.00 11.90
C THR A 32 29.40 4.92 12.20
N GLN A 33 29.42 5.69 13.28
CA GLN A 33 28.33 6.62 13.63
C GLN A 33 28.47 8.03 13.02
N ASP A 34 29.68 8.46 12.68
CA ASP A 34 29.91 9.81 12.14
C ASP A 34 29.53 9.97 10.66
N ILE A 35 29.50 8.88 9.88
CA ILE A 35 29.02 8.92 8.48
C ILE A 35 27.49 9.20 8.44
N MET A 36 26.76 8.92 9.51
CA MET A 36 25.29 9.00 9.56
C MET A 36 24.72 10.31 10.13
N ARG A 37 25.55 11.31 10.45
CA ARG A 37 25.09 12.63 10.91
C ARG A 37 25.41 13.76 9.94
N VAL A 38 25.04 13.60 8.67
CA VAL A 38 24.79 14.78 7.83
C VAL A 38 23.31 15.16 7.99
N GLN A 39 22.96 15.76 9.13
CA GLN A 39 21.73 16.54 9.25
C GLN A 39 21.86 17.72 8.28
N LYS A 40 21.10 17.71 7.19
CA LYS A 40 21.05 18.81 6.22
C LYS A 40 19.84 19.69 6.49
N ASP A 41 20.08 21.00 6.49
CA ASP A 41 19.05 22.02 6.41
C ASP A 41 18.12 21.73 5.22
N PRO A 42 16.79 21.74 5.41
CA PRO A 42 15.81 21.36 4.38
C PRO A 42 15.71 22.34 3.19
N GLY A 43 16.59 23.34 3.09
CA GLY A 43 16.51 24.45 2.13
C GLY A 43 17.53 24.46 0.99
N VAL A 44 18.56 23.61 0.98
CA VAL A 44 19.62 23.65 -0.05
C VAL A 44 19.53 22.44 -0.97
N PHE A 45 18.97 22.64 -2.17
CA PHE A 45 18.98 21.63 -3.21
C PHE A 45 20.39 21.49 -3.81
N GLU A 46 21.08 20.42 -3.46
CA GLU A 46 22.38 20.09 -4.02
C GLU A 46 22.25 19.16 -5.23
N SER A 47 23.01 19.44 -6.29
CA SER A 47 23.12 18.53 -7.42
C SER A 47 23.85 17.23 -7.09
N SER A 48 23.53 16.14 -7.78
CA SER A 48 24.20 14.84 -7.63
C SER A 48 25.72 14.95 -7.69
N LYS A 49 26.28 15.76 -8.60
CA LYS A 49 27.74 16.00 -8.69
C LYS A 49 28.34 16.52 -7.38
N LYS A 50 27.74 17.55 -6.78
CA LYS A 50 28.20 18.14 -5.50
C LYS A 50 27.96 17.21 -4.33
N TRP A 51 26.84 16.49 -4.36
CA TRP A 51 26.52 15.53 -3.31
C TRP A 51 27.50 14.34 -3.33
N LEU A 52 27.90 13.87 -4.50
CA LEU A 52 28.92 12.84 -4.66
C LEU A 52 30.33 13.29 -4.24
N GLU A 53 30.61 14.60 -4.17
CA GLU A 53 31.89 15.09 -3.61
C GLU A 53 32.08 14.72 -2.14
N SER A 54 31.00 14.47 -1.39
CA SER A 54 31.06 14.00 0.00
C SER A 54 30.53 12.58 0.19
N SER A 55 29.77 12.03 -0.76
CA SER A 55 29.06 10.75 -0.62
C SER A 55 29.42 9.70 -1.69
N SER A 56 30.45 9.95 -2.51
CA SER A 56 30.98 8.96 -3.47
C SER A 56 31.65 7.78 -2.76
N LEU A 57 31.72 6.64 -3.46
CA LEU A 57 32.39 5.46 -2.94
C LEU A 57 33.85 5.73 -2.57
N GLU A 58 34.54 6.58 -3.32
CA GLU A 58 35.92 7.00 -3.04
C GLU A 58 36.06 7.71 -1.69
N LYS A 59 35.14 8.62 -1.38
CA LYS A 59 35.16 9.38 -0.12
C LYS A 59 34.67 8.56 1.06
N CYS A 60 33.74 7.63 0.84
CA CYS A 60 33.29 6.70 1.86
C CYS A 60 34.32 5.59 2.16
N GLY A 61 35.47 5.55 1.46
CA GLY A 61 36.47 4.49 1.64
C GLY A 61 36.00 3.13 1.14
N LEU A 62 35.02 3.10 0.22
CA LEU A 62 34.36 1.92 -0.30
C LEU A 62 34.82 1.60 -1.72
N THR A 63 36.13 1.65 -1.95
CA THR A 63 36.74 1.32 -3.25
C THR A 63 37.47 -0.01 -3.19
N LEU A 64 37.77 -0.56 -4.36
CA LEU A 64 38.59 -1.76 -4.47
C LEU A 64 39.98 -1.59 -3.83
N SER A 65 40.57 -0.39 -3.87
CA SER A 65 41.85 -0.11 -3.20
C SER A 65 41.77 -0.20 -1.66
N HIS A 66 40.66 0.25 -1.06
CA HIS A 66 40.43 0.12 0.39
C HIS A 66 40.08 -1.32 0.78
N LEU A 67 39.36 -2.04 -0.07
CA LEU A 67 39.12 -3.47 0.11
C LEU A 67 40.44 -4.25 0.15
N LEU A 68 41.36 -3.94 -0.76
CA LEU A 68 42.68 -4.60 -0.82
C LEU A 68 43.59 -4.22 0.35
N SER A 69 43.44 -3.03 0.94
CA SER A 69 44.22 -2.64 2.13
C SER A 69 43.77 -3.35 3.42
N LEU A 70 42.55 -3.89 3.44
CA LEU A 70 42.02 -4.72 4.54
C LEU A 70 42.48 -6.19 4.46
N CYS A 71 43.10 -6.60 3.36
CA CYS A 71 43.61 -7.95 3.14
C CYS A 71 45.10 -8.04 3.53
N THR A 72 45.48 -9.02 4.36
CA THR A 72 46.89 -9.33 4.66
C THR A 72 47.43 -10.35 3.67
N THR A 73 48.59 -10.07 3.06
CA THR A 73 49.27 -10.97 2.14
C THR A 73 50.28 -11.85 2.88
N THR A 74 50.10 -13.17 2.85
CA THR A 74 51.11 -14.15 3.26
C THR A 74 51.84 -14.71 2.04
N HIS A 75 53.17 -14.78 2.14
CA HIS A 75 54.02 -15.33 1.10
C HIS A 75 54.07 -16.84 1.24
N MET A 76 53.61 -17.57 0.23
CA MET A 76 53.70 -19.03 0.23
C MET A 76 55.06 -19.49 -0.35
N PRO A 77 55.55 -20.68 0.05
CA PRO A 77 56.87 -21.19 -0.39
C PRO A 77 57.01 -21.39 -1.91
N ASP A 78 55.90 -21.53 -2.64
CA ASP A 78 55.85 -21.77 -4.10
C ASP A 78 55.75 -20.49 -4.96
N GLY A 79 56.00 -19.30 -4.39
CA GLY A 79 55.98 -18.03 -5.15
C GLY A 79 54.57 -17.47 -5.44
N GLY A 80 53.52 -18.03 -4.83
CA GLY A 80 52.16 -17.47 -4.85
C GLY A 80 51.86 -16.61 -3.62
N TYR A 81 51.18 -15.48 -3.83
CA TYR A 81 50.64 -14.66 -2.74
C TYR A 81 49.26 -15.17 -2.34
N GLN A 82 49.05 -15.47 -1.05
CA GLN A 82 47.74 -15.79 -0.51
C GLN A 82 47.23 -14.58 0.29
N MET A 83 46.11 -13.98 -0.14
CA MET A 83 45.44 -12.92 0.61
C MET A 83 44.51 -13.53 1.66
N HIS A 84 44.71 -13.18 2.92
CA HIS A 84 43.80 -13.49 4.03
C HIS A 84 43.13 -12.19 4.51
N SER A 85 41.81 -12.16 4.55
CA SER A 85 41.03 -11.07 5.14
C SER A 85 40.21 -11.61 6.30
N SER A 86 40.06 -10.86 7.38
CA SER A 86 39.15 -11.27 8.46
C SER A 86 37.71 -11.29 7.95
N THR A 87 37.00 -12.37 8.20
CA THR A 87 35.61 -12.58 7.73
C THR A 87 34.66 -11.48 8.23
N GLU A 88 34.94 -10.93 9.42
CA GLU A 88 34.20 -9.81 10.02
C GLU A 88 34.43 -8.50 9.27
N SER A 89 35.67 -8.13 8.93
CA SER A 89 35.93 -6.88 8.18
C SER A 89 35.33 -6.89 6.77
N LEU A 90 35.29 -8.05 6.11
CA LEU A 90 34.62 -8.20 4.82
C LEU A 90 33.09 -8.12 4.93
N ALA A 91 32.51 -8.57 6.05
CA ALA A 91 31.07 -8.46 6.29
C ALA A 91 30.67 -7.00 6.55
N ASP A 92 31.45 -6.28 7.35
CA ASP A 92 31.22 -4.86 7.62
C ASP A 92 31.36 -4.01 6.35
N PHE A 93 32.36 -4.31 5.49
CA PHE A 93 32.55 -3.62 4.22
C PHE A 93 31.43 -3.92 3.21
N GLU A 94 30.93 -5.16 3.19
CA GLU A 94 29.77 -5.57 2.39
C GLU A 94 28.49 -4.84 2.85
N GLU A 95 28.26 -4.73 4.17
CA GLU A 95 27.12 -4.00 4.73
C GLU A 95 27.19 -2.51 4.35
N GLN A 96 28.36 -1.87 4.47
CA GLN A 96 28.55 -0.48 4.08
C GLN A 96 28.31 -0.23 2.58
N LEU A 97 28.68 -1.18 1.70
CA LEU A 97 28.36 -1.10 0.27
C LEU A 97 26.86 -1.20 0.00
N TYR A 98 26.14 -2.09 0.69
CA TYR A 98 24.67 -2.16 0.56
C TYR A 98 24.01 -0.88 1.05
N MET A 99 24.46 -0.31 2.17
CA MET A 99 23.97 0.97 2.67
C MET A 99 24.25 2.12 1.69
N ALA A 100 25.43 2.16 1.06
CA ALA A 100 25.75 3.15 0.03
C ALA A 100 24.83 3.01 -1.20
N ILE A 101 24.54 1.78 -1.64
CA ILE A 101 23.60 1.52 -2.72
C ILE A 101 22.19 2.03 -2.35
N GLU A 102 21.71 1.76 -1.14
CA GLU A 102 20.40 2.25 -0.68
C GLU A 102 20.35 3.79 -0.66
N MET A 103 21.41 4.43 -0.15
CA MET A 103 21.55 5.89 -0.14
C MET A 103 21.45 6.48 -1.56
N TYR A 104 22.11 5.87 -2.56
CA TYR A 104 22.01 6.30 -3.96
C TYR A 104 20.61 6.12 -4.54
N HIS A 105 19.91 5.03 -4.21
CA HIS A 105 18.52 4.84 -4.65
C HIS A 105 17.56 5.87 -4.02
N ASP A 106 17.75 6.21 -2.74
CA ASP A 106 16.97 7.27 -2.09
C ASP A 106 17.21 8.64 -2.71
N GLN A 107 18.44 8.94 -3.13
CA GLN A 107 18.76 10.16 -3.85
C GLN A 107 18.10 10.19 -5.25
N ILE A 108 18.11 9.09 -6.00
CA ILE A 108 17.37 8.98 -7.27
C ILE A 108 15.87 9.20 -7.03
N LYS A 109 15.30 8.60 -5.98
CA LYS A 109 13.90 8.78 -5.61
C LYS A 109 13.58 10.25 -5.31
N CYS A 110 14.49 10.98 -4.64
CA CYS A 110 14.35 12.41 -4.42
C CYS A 110 14.34 13.22 -5.73
N LEU A 111 15.13 12.83 -6.73
CA LEU A 111 15.16 13.47 -8.05
C LEU A 111 13.88 13.22 -8.88
N THR A 112 13.16 12.12 -8.61
CA THR A 112 11.89 11.79 -9.30
C THR A 112 10.64 12.50 -8.78
N GLN A 113 10.78 13.48 -7.87
CA GLN A 113 9.66 14.16 -7.22
C GLN A 113 9.53 15.64 -7.63
N GLY A 114 8.29 16.12 -7.78
CA GLY A 114 7.98 17.53 -8.03
C GLY A 114 8.57 18.08 -9.33
N SER A 115 9.00 19.34 -9.30
CA SER A 115 9.66 20.02 -10.42
C SER A 115 10.98 19.36 -10.84
N LYS A 116 11.68 18.66 -9.93
CA LYS A 116 12.94 17.94 -10.22
C LYS A 116 12.74 16.79 -11.19
N LYS A 117 11.54 16.20 -11.21
CA LYS A 117 11.16 15.16 -12.17
C LYS A 117 11.09 15.68 -13.60
N VAL A 118 10.74 16.96 -13.76
CA VAL A 118 10.43 17.57 -15.06
C VAL A 118 11.60 18.39 -15.61
N PHE A 119 12.29 19.13 -14.74
CA PHE A 119 13.35 20.06 -15.12
C PHE A 119 14.70 19.74 -14.49
N GLY A 120 14.84 18.60 -13.80
CA GLY A 120 16.04 18.30 -13.02
C GLY A 120 16.29 19.29 -11.87
N VAL A 121 17.48 19.21 -11.28
CA VAL A 121 17.94 20.15 -10.25
C VAL A 121 18.59 21.35 -10.92
N VAL A 122 17.94 22.50 -10.85
CA VAL A 122 18.40 23.74 -11.47
C VAL A 122 19.45 24.39 -10.56
N ASN A 123 20.69 24.40 -11.02
CA ASN A 123 21.83 24.99 -10.31
C ASN A 123 21.99 26.49 -10.62
N GLY A 124 22.91 27.18 -9.92
CA GLY A 124 23.18 28.61 -10.12
C GLY A 124 22.39 29.53 -9.20
N SER A 125 22.90 30.76 -9.03
CA SER A 125 22.26 31.84 -8.25
C SER A 125 21.63 32.92 -9.14
N ARG A 126 22.10 33.10 -10.38
CA ARG A 126 21.65 34.13 -11.32
C ARG A 126 21.25 33.48 -12.64
N LEU A 127 19.97 33.15 -12.77
CA LEU A 127 19.47 32.21 -13.76
C LEU A 127 18.77 32.92 -14.93
N GLY A 128 19.15 32.57 -16.16
CA GLY A 128 18.34 32.82 -17.35
C GLY A 128 17.48 31.60 -17.66
N ILE A 129 16.21 31.80 -18.03
CA ILE A 129 15.28 30.72 -18.40
C ILE A 129 14.71 31.02 -19.77
N LEU A 130 14.89 30.07 -20.68
CA LEU A 130 14.34 30.06 -22.02
C LEU A 130 13.24 28.99 -22.10
N VAL A 131 12.01 29.41 -22.41
CA VAL A 131 10.84 28.52 -22.55
C VAL A 131 10.41 28.45 -24.00
N ASP A 132 10.42 27.25 -24.58
CA ASP A 132 9.88 26.98 -25.92
C ASP A 132 8.35 27.18 -25.93
N THR A 133 7.89 28.18 -26.68
CA THR A 133 6.46 28.49 -26.90
C THR A 133 6.04 28.29 -28.36
N SER A 134 6.68 27.36 -29.06
CA SER A 134 6.26 26.92 -30.39
C SER A 134 4.85 26.34 -30.40
N ASP A 135 4.20 26.35 -31.57
CA ASP A 135 2.82 25.91 -31.75
C ASP A 135 2.59 24.45 -31.28
N LEU A 136 3.59 23.58 -31.43
CA LEU A 136 3.48 22.19 -30.96
C LEU A 136 3.44 22.12 -29.43
N ASN A 137 4.28 22.90 -28.75
CA ASN A 137 4.36 22.87 -27.29
C ASN A 137 3.21 23.64 -26.62
N CYS A 138 2.73 24.70 -27.26
CA CYS A 138 1.59 25.51 -26.82
C CYS A 138 0.25 25.08 -27.43
N SER A 139 0.14 23.83 -27.91
CA SER A 139 -1.14 23.25 -28.33
C SER A 139 -2.15 23.16 -27.18
N GLU A 140 -3.45 23.11 -27.49
CA GLU A 140 -4.53 23.12 -26.48
C GLU A 140 -4.39 22.01 -25.42
N GLU A 141 -3.81 20.87 -25.80
CA GLU A 141 -3.57 19.73 -24.90
C GLU A 141 -2.31 19.88 -24.03
N ARG A 142 -1.24 20.50 -24.56
CA ARG A 142 0.09 20.54 -23.91
C ARG A 142 0.36 21.81 -23.10
N LEU A 143 -0.23 22.94 -23.50
CA LEU A 143 -0.01 24.23 -22.85
C LEU A 143 -0.39 24.21 -21.35
N PRO A 144 -1.53 23.65 -20.92
CA PRO A 144 -1.89 23.62 -19.50
C PRO A 144 -0.88 22.84 -18.65
N ASP A 145 -0.37 21.72 -19.17
CA ASP A 145 0.63 20.88 -18.50
C ASP A 145 1.98 21.60 -18.37
N LEU A 146 2.40 22.30 -19.43
CA LEU A 146 3.62 23.11 -19.40
C LEU A 146 3.49 24.24 -18.37
N GLN A 147 2.38 24.96 -18.37
CA GLN A 147 2.12 26.04 -17.40
C GLN A 147 2.13 25.51 -15.97
N GLN A 148 1.46 24.38 -15.71
CA GLN A 148 1.43 23.76 -14.39
C GLN A 148 2.84 23.34 -13.93
N HIS A 149 3.64 22.75 -14.82
CA HIS A 149 5.01 22.35 -14.50
C HIS A 149 5.92 23.57 -14.23
N LEU A 150 5.83 24.63 -15.04
CA LEU A 150 6.57 25.87 -14.83
C LEU A 150 6.18 26.58 -13.52
N LEU A 151 4.90 26.55 -13.13
CA LEU A 151 4.46 27.06 -11.84
C LEU A 151 5.09 26.29 -10.67
N MET A 152 5.15 24.96 -10.76
CA MET A 152 5.87 24.15 -9.76
C MET A 152 7.37 24.46 -9.72
N LEU A 153 8.01 24.71 -10.87
CA LEU A 153 9.42 25.11 -10.92
C LEU A 153 9.65 26.45 -10.19
N ILE A 154 8.76 27.43 -10.39
CA ILE A 154 8.81 28.72 -9.69
C ILE A 154 8.69 28.52 -8.17
N GLU A 155 7.73 27.70 -7.75
CA GLU A 155 7.41 27.47 -6.34
C GLU A 155 8.45 26.65 -5.60
N GLU A 156 9.07 25.67 -6.26
CA GLU A 156 9.99 24.75 -5.59
C GLU A 156 11.46 25.16 -5.72
N GLN A 157 11.90 25.69 -6.87
CA GLN A 157 13.33 25.91 -7.14
C GLN A 157 13.71 27.37 -7.41
N LEU A 158 12.87 28.16 -8.09
CA LEU A 158 13.27 29.52 -8.52
C LEU A 158 13.21 30.56 -7.41
N HIS A 159 12.36 30.37 -6.40
CA HIS A 159 12.28 31.28 -5.26
C HIS A 159 13.57 31.35 -4.43
N LEU A 160 14.45 30.35 -4.54
CA LEU A 160 15.76 30.28 -3.87
C LEU A 160 16.88 30.98 -4.64
N LYS A 161 16.61 31.45 -5.87
CA LYS A 161 17.61 32.09 -6.74
C LYS A 161 17.72 33.57 -6.40
N LYS A 162 18.90 34.18 -6.61
CA LYS A 162 19.11 35.61 -6.36
C LYS A 162 18.58 36.48 -7.49
N GLN A 163 18.82 36.08 -8.74
CA GLN A 163 18.34 36.80 -9.93
C GLN A 163 17.72 35.85 -10.95
N LEU A 164 16.68 36.32 -11.63
CA LEU A 164 15.95 35.61 -12.67
C LEU A 164 15.81 36.48 -13.93
N HIS A 165 15.88 35.83 -15.08
CA HIS A 165 15.55 36.43 -16.37
C HIS A 165 14.74 35.42 -17.17
N LEU A 166 13.46 35.71 -17.43
CA LEU A 166 12.52 34.82 -18.09
C LEU A 166 12.22 35.30 -19.50
N LEU A 167 12.43 34.41 -20.49
CA LEU A 167 12.07 34.65 -21.87
C LEU A 167 11.34 33.43 -22.43
N SER A 168 10.34 33.70 -23.25
CA SER A 168 9.74 32.71 -24.13
C SER A 168 10.25 32.93 -25.55
N TYR A 169 10.49 31.84 -26.26
CA TYR A 169 10.99 31.90 -27.63
C TYR A 169 10.14 31.00 -28.53
N SER A 170 9.87 31.53 -29.71
CA SER A 170 9.13 30.90 -30.80
C SER A 170 9.67 31.48 -32.12
N THR A 171 8.83 31.85 -33.10
CA THR A 171 9.28 32.74 -34.19
C THR A 171 9.59 34.15 -33.67
N GLU A 172 8.90 34.57 -32.60
CA GLU A 172 9.18 35.82 -31.89
C GLU A 172 9.66 35.54 -30.46
N ILE A 173 10.54 36.41 -29.94
CA ILE A 173 11.07 36.30 -28.57
C ILE A 173 10.42 37.35 -27.68
N SER A 174 9.63 36.89 -26.71
CA SER A 174 9.03 37.72 -25.67
C SER A 174 9.83 37.60 -24.37
N SER A 175 10.27 38.73 -23.84
CA SER A 175 10.98 38.79 -22.56
C SER A 175 10.06 39.40 -21.51
N LEU A 176 9.96 38.77 -20.32
CA LEU A 176 9.20 39.35 -19.22
C LEU A 176 9.83 40.65 -18.73
N TRP A 177 11.16 40.70 -18.68
CA TRP A 177 11.93 41.88 -18.25
C TRP A 177 13.06 42.18 -19.22
N ASN A 178 13.41 43.46 -19.41
CA ASN A 178 14.51 43.85 -20.30
C ASN A 178 15.91 43.57 -19.73
N LYS A 179 16.01 43.27 -18.44
CA LYS A 179 17.25 42.91 -17.73
C LYS A 179 16.94 41.85 -16.67
N PRO A 180 17.92 41.05 -16.23
CA PRO A 180 17.74 40.16 -15.09
C PRO A 180 17.36 40.93 -13.82
N VAL A 181 16.39 40.41 -13.06
CA VAL A 181 15.80 41.06 -11.89
C VAL A 181 16.04 40.22 -10.64
N ASP A 182 16.22 40.87 -9.49
CA ASP A 182 16.34 40.19 -8.21
C ASP A 182 15.04 39.48 -7.81
N THR A 183 15.18 38.29 -7.25
CA THR A 183 14.05 37.47 -6.83
C THR A 183 13.42 38.06 -5.58
N CYS A 184 12.18 38.53 -5.70
CA CYS A 184 11.38 38.94 -4.56
C CYS A 184 9.91 38.50 -4.76
N PRO A 185 9.11 38.38 -3.68
CA PRO A 185 7.72 37.92 -3.77
C PRO A 185 6.84 38.61 -4.83
N PRO A 186 6.94 39.93 -5.10
CA PRO A 186 6.16 40.54 -6.18
C PRO A 186 6.65 40.14 -7.57
N ARG A 187 7.97 39.99 -7.79
CA ARG A 187 8.53 39.54 -9.07
C ARG A 187 8.18 38.07 -9.34
N LEU A 188 8.16 37.23 -8.31
CA LEU A 188 7.68 35.85 -8.44
C LEU A 188 6.17 35.78 -8.77
N ARG A 189 5.35 36.72 -8.28
CA ARG A 189 3.94 36.83 -8.68
C ARG A 189 3.80 37.26 -10.14
N GLU A 190 4.62 38.21 -10.58
CA GLU A 190 4.70 38.64 -11.98
C GLU A 190 5.13 37.48 -12.90
N SER A 191 6.12 36.68 -12.50
CA SER A 191 6.52 35.46 -13.22
C SER A 191 5.38 34.45 -13.34
N ARG A 192 4.61 34.22 -12.27
CA ARG A 192 3.45 33.31 -12.32
C ARG A 192 2.37 33.82 -13.27
N ALA A 193 2.08 35.12 -13.25
CA ALA A 193 1.12 35.73 -14.17
C ALA A 193 1.59 35.62 -15.63
N TRP A 194 2.89 35.83 -15.88
CA TRP A 194 3.50 35.66 -17.19
C TRP A 194 3.40 34.23 -17.72
N VAL A 195 3.68 33.23 -16.89
CA VAL A 195 3.53 31.80 -17.26
C VAL A 195 2.09 31.49 -17.69
N LEU A 196 1.09 31.99 -16.97
CA LEU A 196 -0.33 31.80 -17.31
C LEU A 196 -0.76 32.53 -18.59
N GLN A 197 0.03 33.50 -19.06
CA GLN A 197 -0.23 34.30 -20.26
C GLN A 197 0.58 33.81 -21.48
N LEU A 198 1.34 32.71 -21.37
CA LEU A 198 2.07 32.14 -22.51
C LEU A 198 1.10 31.72 -23.63
N GLN A 199 1.45 32.05 -24.86
CA GLN A 199 0.68 31.76 -26.06
C GLN A 199 1.59 31.18 -27.15
N ALA A 200 0.99 30.45 -28.09
CA ALA A 200 1.68 29.90 -29.24
C ALA A 200 2.18 31.03 -30.17
N GLY A 201 3.43 30.93 -30.62
CA GLY A 201 4.11 31.98 -31.38
C GLY A 201 4.83 31.49 -32.64
N GLY A 202 4.42 30.36 -33.23
CA GLY A 202 4.99 29.82 -34.47
C GLY A 202 6.08 28.76 -34.26
N GLY A 203 7.20 28.93 -34.98
CA GLY A 203 8.37 28.03 -35.00
C GLY A 203 9.23 28.07 -33.74
N CYS A 204 10.42 27.46 -33.80
CA CYS A 204 11.35 27.32 -32.67
C CYS A 204 12.73 27.91 -33.00
N ASP A 205 12.88 29.23 -32.88
CA ASP A 205 14.16 29.92 -33.09
C ASP A 205 15.00 29.95 -31.80
N LEU A 206 15.67 28.83 -31.51
CA LEU A 206 16.52 28.70 -30.33
C LEU A 206 17.78 29.57 -30.42
N LEU A 207 18.36 29.71 -31.61
CA LEU A 207 19.60 30.46 -31.80
C LEU A 207 19.42 31.94 -31.45
N GLN A 208 18.35 32.57 -31.91
CA GLN A 208 18.05 33.97 -31.59
C GLN A 208 17.77 34.16 -30.10
N ALA A 209 17.12 33.19 -29.45
CA ALA A 209 16.86 33.23 -28.01
C ALA A 209 18.16 33.19 -27.19
N VAL A 210 19.09 32.31 -27.56
CA VAL A 210 20.41 32.20 -26.92
C VAL A 210 21.22 33.48 -27.12
N GLN A 211 21.22 34.05 -28.34
CA GLN A 211 21.87 35.33 -28.64
C GLN A 211 21.37 36.48 -27.76
N LYS A 212 20.05 36.56 -27.54
CA LYS A 212 19.42 37.63 -26.75
C LYS A 212 19.77 37.54 -25.26
N VAL A 213 19.84 36.32 -24.70
CA VAL A 213 20.18 36.11 -23.29
C VAL A 213 21.66 36.32 -23.01
N LEU A 214 22.52 35.97 -23.97
CA LEU A 214 23.97 36.11 -23.85
C LEU A 214 24.47 37.55 -23.71
N ILE A 215 23.66 38.54 -24.07
CA ILE A 215 23.94 39.97 -23.82
C ILE A 215 24.08 40.23 -22.31
N HIS A 216 23.42 39.43 -21.46
CA HIS A 216 23.45 39.56 -20.02
C HIS A 216 24.55 38.70 -19.38
N SER A 217 25.80 39.15 -19.48
CA SER A 217 27.00 38.50 -18.92
C SER A 217 26.99 38.27 -17.40
N GLN A 218 26.00 38.83 -16.69
CA GLN A 218 25.82 38.64 -15.26
C GLN A 218 25.20 37.27 -14.90
N LEU A 219 24.53 36.56 -15.82
CA LEU A 219 23.93 35.26 -15.53
C LEU A 219 25.01 34.17 -15.32
N ASP A 220 24.82 33.28 -14.35
CA ASP A 220 25.74 32.19 -14.03
C ASP A 220 25.27 30.82 -14.56
N THR A 221 23.96 30.65 -14.77
CA THR A 221 23.36 29.44 -15.34
C THR A 221 22.26 29.80 -16.33
N LEU A 222 22.16 29.05 -17.42
CA LEU A 222 21.10 29.15 -18.42
C LEU A 222 20.28 27.86 -18.44
N LEU A 223 18.98 27.94 -18.15
CA LEU A 223 18.02 26.86 -18.27
C LEU A 223 17.27 26.98 -19.60
N ILE A 224 17.40 25.97 -20.46
CA ILE A 224 16.72 25.91 -21.75
C ILE A 224 15.70 24.78 -21.72
N ILE A 225 14.43 25.09 -21.90
CA ILE A 225 13.35 24.13 -22.02
C ILE A 225 12.99 24.04 -23.50
N LEU A 226 13.23 22.88 -24.09
CA LEU A 226 13.02 22.60 -25.51
C LEU A 226 12.03 21.45 -25.65
N ALA A 227 10.95 21.65 -26.41
CA ALA A 227 9.93 20.63 -26.64
C ALA A 227 9.86 20.17 -28.09
N THR A 228 10.42 20.97 -28.99
CA THR A 228 10.39 20.77 -30.44
C THR A 228 11.79 20.74 -31.05
N ARG A 229 11.87 20.34 -32.31
CA ARG A 229 13.11 20.47 -33.09
C ARG A 229 13.35 21.96 -33.35
N PRO A 230 14.53 22.51 -33.02
CA PRO A 230 14.88 23.87 -33.39
C PRO A 230 14.85 24.06 -34.91
N ASP A 231 14.55 25.28 -35.36
CA ASP A 231 14.56 25.62 -36.78
C ASP A 231 15.99 25.66 -37.36
N GLN A 232 17.00 25.86 -36.50
CA GLN A 232 18.42 25.82 -36.86
C GLN A 232 19.03 24.44 -36.69
N THR A 233 20.10 24.17 -37.43
CA THR A 233 20.85 22.91 -37.30
C THR A 233 21.60 22.86 -35.97
N VAL A 234 21.76 21.65 -35.44
CA VAL A 234 22.45 21.41 -34.16
C VAL A 234 23.88 21.93 -34.19
N ASP A 235 24.58 21.75 -35.32
CA ASP A 235 25.96 22.19 -35.48
C ASP A 235 26.06 23.73 -35.42
N MET A 236 25.14 24.47 -36.06
CA MET A 236 25.12 25.95 -35.97
C MET A 236 24.89 26.44 -34.53
N ILE A 237 23.99 25.79 -33.78
CA ILE A 237 23.71 26.14 -32.38
C ILE A 237 24.92 25.82 -31.50
N CYS A 238 25.49 24.63 -31.65
CA CYS A 238 26.66 24.18 -30.90
C CYS A 238 27.92 24.99 -31.21
N ASP A 239 28.17 25.33 -32.48
CA ASP A 239 29.30 26.17 -32.89
C ASP A 239 29.19 27.57 -32.29
N TYR A 240 27.99 28.15 -32.30
CA TYR A 240 27.75 29.45 -31.68
C TYR A 240 27.96 29.39 -30.15
N ILE A 241 27.43 28.36 -29.50
CA ILE A 241 27.60 28.14 -28.06
C ILE A 241 29.08 27.95 -27.71
N ALA A 242 29.83 27.16 -28.49
CA ALA A 242 31.26 26.92 -28.29
C ALA A 242 32.11 28.18 -28.47
N GLN A 243 31.75 29.05 -29.41
CA GLN A 243 32.43 30.32 -29.66
C GLN A 243 32.09 31.39 -28.61
N SER A 244 30.94 31.25 -27.93
CA SER A 244 30.46 32.20 -26.93
C SER A 244 30.92 31.82 -25.50
N ARG A 245 31.22 32.82 -24.67
CA ARG A 245 31.58 32.60 -23.26
C ARG A 245 30.31 32.37 -22.42
N MET A 246 29.70 31.21 -22.57
CA MET A 246 28.41 30.86 -21.96
C MET A 246 28.50 30.54 -20.46
N PRO A 247 27.54 30.98 -19.62
CA PRO A 247 27.23 30.37 -18.33
C PRO A 247 26.94 28.87 -18.41
N SER A 248 26.97 28.21 -17.26
CA SER A 248 26.65 26.78 -17.14
C SER A 248 25.26 26.49 -17.74
N LEU A 249 25.19 25.58 -18.70
CA LEU A 249 23.95 25.26 -19.39
C LEU A 249 23.22 24.10 -18.69
N HIS A 250 21.91 24.24 -18.52
CA HIS A 250 20.99 23.17 -18.18
C HIS A 250 19.95 23.06 -19.30
N ALA A 251 20.03 22.02 -20.10
CA ALA A 251 19.12 21.79 -21.23
C ALA A 251 18.08 20.71 -20.90
N VAL A 252 16.80 21.02 -21.04
CA VAL A 252 15.68 20.13 -20.73
C VAL A 252 14.93 19.81 -22.02
N ALA A 253 14.83 18.52 -22.36
CA ALA A 253 13.91 18.04 -23.40
C ALA A 253 12.54 17.73 -22.76
N TYR A 254 11.54 18.54 -23.07
CA TYR A 254 10.20 18.47 -22.46
C TYR A 254 9.19 17.80 -23.40
N ASN A 255 8.72 16.60 -23.05
CA ASN A 255 7.76 15.81 -23.84
C ASN A 255 8.17 15.74 -25.32
N CYS A 256 9.46 15.55 -25.56
CA CYS A 256 10.04 15.55 -26.88
C CYS A 256 10.15 14.12 -27.40
N SER A 257 9.44 13.82 -28.50
CA SER A 257 9.55 12.53 -29.19
C SER A 257 10.53 12.54 -30.36
N SER A 258 11.04 13.71 -30.77
CA SER A 258 11.97 13.80 -31.89
C SER A 258 13.41 13.48 -31.43
N PRO A 259 14.09 12.52 -32.07
CA PRO A 259 15.47 12.17 -31.72
C PRO A 259 16.43 13.36 -31.93
N ASP A 260 16.19 14.19 -32.95
CA ASP A 260 17.04 15.34 -33.28
C ASP A 260 17.10 16.37 -32.14
N ALA A 261 15.97 16.69 -31.49
CA ALA A 261 15.94 17.64 -30.38
C ALA A 261 16.55 17.05 -29.10
N ILE A 262 16.42 15.73 -28.87
CA ILE A 262 17.10 15.04 -27.77
C ILE A 262 18.61 15.08 -27.98
N GLU A 263 19.07 14.81 -29.20
CA GLU A 263 20.49 14.90 -29.57
C GLU A 263 21.01 16.33 -29.44
N THR A 264 20.21 17.32 -29.84
CA THR A 264 20.54 18.75 -29.66
C THR A 264 20.79 19.07 -28.19
N VAL A 265 19.86 18.69 -27.31
CA VAL A 265 19.96 18.91 -25.86
C VAL A 265 21.20 18.24 -25.26
N LYS A 266 21.52 17.01 -25.68
CA LYS A 266 22.72 16.28 -25.24
C LYS A 266 24.01 16.94 -25.73
N ARG A 267 24.10 17.29 -27.02
CA ARG A 267 25.28 17.95 -27.60
C ARG A 267 25.52 19.33 -27.01
N MET A 268 24.47 20.13 -26.84
CA MET A 268 24.59 21.45 -26.21
C MET A 268 25.14 21.33 -24.79
N ALA A 269 24.63 20.39 -23.98
CA ALA A 269 25.15 20.14 -22.64
C ALA A 269 26.61 19.65 -22.68
N ALA A 270 26.98 18.76 -23.62
CA ALA A 270 28.34 18.27 -23.76
C ALA A 270 29.35 19.38 -24.11
N VAL A 271 29.01 20.25 -25.06
CA VAL A 271 29.87 21.37 -25.52
C VAL A 271 30.15 22.36 -24.39
N THR A 272 29.16 22.65 -23.54
CA THR A 272 29.32 23.60 -22.43
C THR A 272 29.84 22.95 -21.14
N GLY A 273 30.02 21.62 -21.09
CA GLY A 273 30.21 20.89 -19.82
C GLY A 273 29.03 21.05 -18.85
N GLY A 274 27.84 21.30 -19.40
CA GLY A 274 26.59 21.55 -18.70
C GLY A 274 25.84 20.27 -18.38
N LYS A 275 24.53 20.38 -18.14
CA LYS A 275 23.64 19.27 -17.80
C LYS A 275 22.51 19.15 -18.80
N TYR A 276 22.02 17.92 -18.94
CA TYR A 276 20.80 17.68 -19.66
C TYR A 276 19.79 16.86 -18.83
N HIS A 277 18.51 17.04 -19.15
CA HIS A 277 17.40 16.33 -18.52
C HIS A 277 16.33 15.99 -19.55
N LEU A 278 15.92 14.73 -19.62
CA LEU A 278 14.89 14.26 -20.55
C LEU A 278 13.62 13.89 -19.78
N PHE A 279 12.52 14.57 -20.09
CA PHE A 279 11.22 14.31 -19.48
C PHE A 279 10.20 13.89 -20.53
N SER A 280 9.52 12.76 -20.29
CA SER A 280 8.42 12.25 -21.12
C SER A 280 7.19 11.92 -20.27
N ALA A 281 6.11 12.68 -20.48
CA ALA A 281 4.83 12.49 -19.79
C ALA A 281 4.17 11.16 -20.18
N ALA A 282 4.40 10.66 -21.40
CA ALA A 282 3.88 9.37 -21.87
C ALA A 282 4.46 8.18 -21.09
N LEU A 283 5.71 8.29 -20.66
CA LEU A 283 6.41 7.24 -19.91
C LEU A 283 6.29 7.44 -18.39
N GLY A 284 5.95 8.65 -17.93
CA GLY A 284 5.79 8.96 -16.51
C GLY A 284 7.07 8.80 -15.68
N VAL A 285 8.22 8.60 -16.34
CA VAL A 285 9.56 8.30 -15.79
C VAL A 285 10.57 9.24 -16.45
N ILE A 286 11.72 9.45 -15.80
CA ILE A 286 12.87 10.18 -16.36
C ILE A 286 13.55 9.25 -17.36
N ASP A 287 13.59 9.60 -18.64
CA ASP A 287 14.18 8.74 -19.68
C ASP A 287 15.71 8.67 -19.54
N SER A 288 16.36 9.83 -19.36
CA SER A 288 17.78 9.94 -19.03
C SER A 288 18.10 11.36 -18.54
N SER A 289 19.04 11.49 -17.60
CA SER A 289 19.41 12.76 -16.97
C SER A 289 20.84 12.64 -16.45
N THR A 290 21.65 13.68 -16.63
CA THR A 290 23.05 13.69 -16.17
C THR A 290 23.16 13.37 -14.67
N ASP A 291 22.26 13.92 -13.84
CA ASP A 291 22.26 13.73 -12.39
C ASP A 291 21.83 12.31 -11.96
N VAL A 292 21.06 11.61 -12.79
CA VAL A 292 20.62 10.22 -12.54
C VAL A 292 21.66 9.23 -13.04
N GLU A 293 22.28 9.50 -14.19
CA GLU A 293 23.36 8.69 -14.76
C GLU A 293 24.57 8.61 -13.83
N MET A 294 24.98 9.73 -13.22
CA MET A 294 26.09 9.76 -12.24
C MET A 294 25.81 8.87 -11.00
N LEU A 295 24.56 8.77 -10.55
CA LEU A 295 24.21 7.91 -9.41
C LEU A 295 24.17 6.44 -9.83
N TRP A 296 23.71 6.15 -11.05
CA TRP A 296 23.75 4.78 -11.59
C TRP A 296 25.17 4.27 -11.81
N THR A 297 26.11 5.13 -12.20
CA THR A 297 27.53 4.74 -12.33
C THR A 297 28.14 4.33 -10.99
N GLU A 298 27.82 5.06 -9.91
CA GLU A 298 28.26 4.71 -8.55
C GLU A 298 27.60 3.41 -8.05
N ILE A 299 26.30 3.22 -8.28
CA ILE A 299 25.61 1.96 -7.95
C ILE A 299 26.25 0.78 -8.69
N LYS A 300 26.63 0.97 -9.96
CA LYS A 300 27.31 -0.06 -10.75
C LYS A 300 28.69 -0.38 -10.16
N ALA A 301 29.49 0.64 -9.85
CA ALA A 301 30.79 0.45 -9.21
C ALA A 301 30.68 -0.28 -7.86
N ALA A 302 29.71 0.06 -7.02
CA ALA A 302 29.46 -0.63 -5.75
C ALA A 302 29.12 -2.12 -5.95
N ARG A 303 28.29 -2.44 -6.94
CA ARG A 303 27.93 -3.82 -7.29
C ARG A 303 29.11 -4.61 -7.84
N ASP A 304 29.98 -3.98 -8.61
CA ASP A 304 31.20 -4.61 -9.11
C ASP A 304 32.13 -4.98 -7.93
N ILE A 305 32.27 -4.09 -6.93
CA ILE A 305 33.06 -4.37 -5.72
C ILE A 305 32.43 -5.50 -4.88
N LEU A 306 31.10 -5.53 -4.71
CA LEU A 306 30.40 -6.64 -4.05
C LEU A 306 30.69 -7.99 -4.73
N SER A 307 30.73 -8.00 -6.07
CA SER A 307 31.08 -9.20 -6.83
C SER A 307 32.51 -9.70 -6.54
N HIS A 308 33.45 -8.78 -6.31
CA HIS A 308 34.81 -9.10 -5.91
C HIS A 308 34.87 -9.68 -4.48
N ILE A 309 34.08 -9.16 -3.54
CA ILE A 309 33.96 -9.71 -2.18
C ILE A 309 33.41 -11.13 -2.19
N HIS A 310 32.36 -11.39 -2.97
CA HIS A 310 31.80 -12.74 -3.13
C HIS A 310 32.82 -13.71 -3.76
N SER A 311 33.64 -13.22 -4.69
CA SER A 311 34.72 -14.01 -5.29
C SER A 311 35.85 -14.34 -4.30
N MET A 312 36.19 -13.42 -3.39
CA MET A 312 37.15 -13.65 -2.30
C MET A 312 36.63 -14.70 -1.30
N ARG A 313 35.35 -14.65 -0.89
CA ARG A 313 34.75 -15.64 0.01
C ARG A 313 34.68 -17.06 -0.58
N GLN A 314 34.69 -17.17 -1.91
CA GLN A 314 34.68 -18.46 -2.62
C GLN A 314 36.08 -19.03 -2.87
N GLY A 315 37.15 -18.39 -2.38
CA GLY A 315 38.52 -18.90 -2.48
C GLY A 315 39.13 -18.86 -3.88
N ARG A 316 38.57 -18.07 -4.80
CA ARG A 316 39.00 -17.99 -6.22
C ARG A 316 40.04 -16.90 -6.53
N PHE A 317 40.60 -16.25 -5.51
CA PHE A 317 41.59 -15.18 -5.67
C PHE A 317 43.01 -15.73 -5.88
N GLN A 318 43.17 -16.71 -6.77
CA GLN A 318 44.48 -17.18 -7.24
C GLN A 318 44.72 -16.63 -8.65
N GLY A 319 45.61 -15.64 -8.76
CA GLY A 319 46.26 -15.34 -10.04
C GLY A 319 46.08 -13.94 -10.65
N ILE A 320 45.88 -12.87 -9.88
CA ILE A 320 46.12 -11.51 -10.39
C ILE A 320 47.37 -10.97 -9.68
N PRO A 321 48.52 -10.82 -10.36
CA PRO A 321 49.70 -10.22 -9.76
C PRO A 321 49.41 -8.75 -9.40
N VAL A 322 49.87 -8.33 -8.22
CA VAL A 322 49.72 -6.97 -7.62
C VAL A 322 50.63 -5.96 -8.32
N THR A 323 50.63 -5.95 -9.65
CA THR A 323 51.23 -4.89 -10.44
C THR A 323 50.12 -4.35 -11.31
N VAL A 324 50.10 -3.04 -11.52
CA VAL A 324 49.14 -2.28 -12.33
C VAL A 324 48.03 -1.57 -11.52
N GLN A 325 48.47 -0.63 -10.67
CA GLN A 325 47.65 0.55 -10.29
C GLN A 325 47.53 1.57 -11.44
N SER A 326 48.27 1.38 -12.55
CA SER A 326 48.43 2.37 -13.62
C SER A 326 47.57 2.13 -14.88
N GLU A 327 47.13 0.91 -15.19
CA GLU A 327 46.31 0.67 -16.42
C GLU A 327 44.81 0.84 -16.17
N ILE A 328 44.33 0.62 -14.93
CA ILE A 328 42.92 0.85 -14.57
C ILE A 328 42.57 2.34 -14.64
N PHE A 329 43.52 3.22 -14.29
CA PHE A 329 43.35 4.68 -14.36
C PHE A 329 43.36 5.21 -15.80
N MET A 330 44.03 4.52 -16.73
CA MET A 330 44.04 4.87 -18.15
C MET A 330 42.82 4.31 -18.92
N ALA A 331 42.26 3.18 -18.48
CA ALA A 331 41.06 2.59 -19.08
C ALA A 331 39.76 3.38 -18.78
N LEU A 332 39.76 4.25 -17.78
CA LEU A 332 38.61 5.06 -17.37
C LEU A 332 38.40 6.35 -18.20
N ASN A 333 39.38 6.76 -19.02
CA ASN A 333 39.32 8.01 -19.80
C ASN A 333 38.91 7.83 -21.27
N GLY A 334 38.51 6.63 -21.70
CA GLY A 334 38.39 6.27 -23.12
C GLY A 334 36.99 5.94 -23.66
N LEU A 335 35.90 6.25 -22.96
CA LEU A 335 34.55 5.88 -23.43
C LEU A 335 33.77 7.09 -23.94
N SER A 336 34.01 7.42 -25.21
CA SER A 336 33.06 8.12 -26.07
C SER A 336 32.11 7.09 -26.72
N LEU A 337 30.84 7.46 -26.83
CA LEU A 337 29.75 6.68 -27.42
C LEU A 337 29.96 6.46 -28.93
N SER A 338 30.50 5.30 -29.32
CA SER A 338 30.12 4.55 -30.53
C SER A 338 31.05 3.33 -30.76
N ASP A 339 30.42 2.23 -31.14
CA ASP A 339 30.94 1.00 -31.79
C ASP A 339 31.45 -0.21 -30.96
N SER A 340 30.61 -1.27 -31.06
CA SER A 340 30.89 -2.72 -31.08
C SER A 340 31.39 -3.45 -29.81
N SER A 341 30.57 -4.44 -29.39
CA SER A 341 30.68 -5.43 -28.29
C SER A 341 32.03 -6.20 -28.19
N PRO A 342 32.38 -6.90 -27.07
CA PRO A 342 31.54 -7.92 -26.40
C PRO A 342 31.31 -7.77 -24.87
N VAL A 343 30.03 -7.91 -24.48
CA VAL A 343 29.44 -8.61 -23.30
C VAL A 343 29.82 -8.15 -21.86
N PRO A 344 28.85 -7.78 -20.99
CA PRO A 344 29.08 -7.61 -19.56
C PRO A 344 29.03 -8.94 -18.78
N SER A 345 30.02 -9.12 -17.90
CA SER A 345 30.39 -10.24 -17.02
C SER A 345 29.35 -10.74 -15.99
N SER A 346 28.05 -10.48 -16.19
CA SER A 346 26.98 -10.95 -15.29
C SER A 346 26.62 -12.44 -15.46
N VAL A 347 27.05 -13.07 -16.56
CA VAL A 347 26.66 -14.45 -16.91
C VAL A 347 27.48 -15.51 -16.14
N SER A 348 28.66 -15.19 -15.59
CA SER A 348 29.55 -16.16 -14.91
C SER A 348 29.32 -16.36 -13.39
N ALA A 349 28.35 -15.68 -12.79
CA ALA A 349 28.11 -15.75 -11.34
C ALA A 349 27.37 -17.04 -10.90
N LEU A 350 27.62 -17.50 -9.67
CA LEU A 350 26.88 -18.61 -9.05
C LEU A 350 25.40 -18.26 -8.83
N LEU A 351 24.52 -19.28 -8.78
CA LEU A 351 23.08 -19.08 -8.56
C LEU A 351 22.81 -18.74 -7.09
N TYR A 352 22.18 -17.60 -6.83
CA TYR A 352 21.58 -17.32 -5.52
C TYR A 352 20.16 -17.89 -5.50
N ILE A 353 19.93 -18.94 -4.71
CA ILE A 353 18.63 -19.64 -4.66
C ILE A 353 17.75 -19.00 -3.59
N GLN A 354 16.58 -18.51 -3.98
CA GLN A 354 15.58 -17.96 -3.07
C GLN A 354 14.61 -19.07 -2.63
N LEU A 355 14.41 -19.21 -1.31
CA LEU A 355 13.36 -20.09 -0.77
C LEU A 355 12.00 -19.43 -0.99
N THR A 356 11.19 -20.01 -1.88
CA THR A 356 9.84 -19.52 -2.17
C THR A 356 8.79 -19.98 -1.16
N ASP A 357 7.76 -19.15 -0.95
CA ASP A 357 6.54 -19.44 -0.17
C ASP A 357 5.67 -20.56 -0.83
N PRO A 358 4.73 -21.20 -0.11
CA PRO A 358 4.20 -22.53 -0.46
C PRO A 358 3.38 -22.58 -1.76
N LYS A 359 3.55 -23.68 -2.51
CA LYS A 359 2.87 -24.14 -3.75
C LYS A 359 2.35 -23.04 -4.68
N ALA A 360 3.06 -22.79 -5.78
CA ALA A 360 2.56 -22.01 -6.91
C ALA A 360 1.28 -22.63 -7.50
N ILE A 361 0.23 -21.82 -7.64
CA ILE A 361 -1.10 -22.20 -8.16
C ILE A 361 -1.34 -21.46 -9.47
N SER A 362 -1.90 -22.13 -10.48
CA SER A 362 -2.25 -21.53 -11.78
C SER A 362 -3.39 -20.52 -11.65
N SER A 363 -3.57 -19.61 -12.61
CA SER A 363 -4.70 -18.65 -12.55
C SER A 363 -6.05 -19.36 -12.58
N ARG A 364 -6.19 -20.43 -13.36
CA ARG A 364 -7.43 -21.22 -13.47
C ARG A 364 -7.78 -21.94 -12.16
N GLU A 365 -6.82 -22.57 -11.50
CA GLU A 365 -7.04 -23.19 -10.19
C GLU A 365 -7.27 -22.15 -9.09
N TRP A 366 -6.57 -21.01 -9.17
CA TRP A 366 -6.79 -19.91 -8.24
C TRP A 366 -8.21 -19.34 -8.37
N LEU A 367 -8.75 -19.28 -9.59
CA LEU A 367 -10.13 -18.90 -9.87
C LEU A 367 -11.15 -19.95 -9.42
N ASN A 368 -10.80 -21.23 -9.30
CA ASN A 368 -11.69 -22.21 -8.67
C ASN A 368 -11.96 -21.91 -7.19
N ILE A 369 -11.06 -21.16 -6.54
CA ILE A 369 -11.20 -20.72 -5.14
C ILE A 369 -11.74 -19.28 -5.07
N ASN A 370 -11.25 -18.40 -5.95
CA ASN A 370 -11.45 -16.95 -5.86
C ASN A 370 -12.32 -16.36 -6.97
N GLY A 371 -12.71 -17.13 -7.99
CA GLY A 371 -13.53 -16.69 -9.11
C GLY A 371 -14.97 -16.38 -8.72
N LEU A 372 -15.72 -15.77 -9.64
CA LEU A 372 -17.08 -15.29 -9.35
C LEU A 372 -18.01 -16.42 -8.92
N LYS A 373 -17.94 -17.57 -9.60
CA LYS A 373 -18.73 -18.77 -9.24
C LYS A 373 -18.37 -19.30 -7.85
N ALA A 374 -17.09 -19.38 -7.52
CA ALA A 374 -16.60 -19.86 -6.22
C ALA A 374 -17.06 -18.94 -5.06
N GLN A 375 -17.05 -17.63 -5.29
CA GLN A 375 -17.53 -16.64 -4.34
C GLN A 375 -19.07 -16.51 -4.28
N LYS A 376 -19.80 -17.31 -5.07
CA LYS A 376 -21.27 -17.24 -5.23
C LYS A 376 -21.75 -15.85 -5.66
N LEU A 377 -21.02 -15.26 -6.60
CA LEU A 377 -21.28 -13.96 -7.21
C LEU A 377 -21.86 -14.06 -8.62
N ASP A 378 -22.31 -15.24 -9.04
CA ASP A 378 -23.11 -15.37 -10.26
C ASP A 378 -24.45 -14.64 -10.10
N LEU A 379 -24.69 -13.66 -10.98
CA LEU A 379 -25.88 -12.83 -10.98
C LEU A 379 -27.15 -13.68 -11.12
N TYR A 380 -27.15 -14.66 -12.01
CA TYR A 380 -28.33 -15.48 -12.27
C TYR A 380 -28.64 -16.40 -11.09
N GLN A 381 -27.61 -16.91 -10.42
CA GLN A 381 -27.79 -17.69 -9.20
C GLN A 381 -28.37 -16.86 -8.05
N LEU A 382 -27.95 -15.60 -7.92
CA LEU A 382 -28.50 -14.67 -6.93
C LEU A 382 -29.98 -14.38 -7.21
N LEU A 383 -30.31 -14.09 -8.47
CA LEU A 383 -31.65 -13.72 -8.89
C LEU A 383 -32.61 -14.92 -8.97
N ALA A 384 -32.11 -16.14 -9.14
CA ALA A 384 -32.93 -17.35 -9.35
C ALA A 384 -33.93 -17.60 -8.20
N SER A 385 -33.56 -17.28 -6.96
CA SER A 385 -34.44 -17.43 -5.80
C SER A 385 -35.66 -16.51 -5.80
N ASN A 386 -35.62 -15.45 -6.62
CA ASN A 386 -36.62 -14.40 -6.72
C ASN A 386 -37.16 -14.22 -8.16
N ALA A 387 -36.88 -15.18 -9.05
CA ALA A 387 -37.28 -15.17 -10.45
C ALA A 387 -38.49 -16.07 -10.71
N TYR A 388 -39.53 -15.52 -11.31
CA TYR A 388 -40.79 -16.21 -11.60
C TYR A 388 -41.06 -16.21 -13.11
N SER A 389 -41.30 -17.39 -13.68
CA SER A 389 -41.69 -17.52 -15.08
C SER A 389 -43.14 -17.03 -15.29
N PRO A 390 -43.42 -16.25 -16.35
CA PRO A 390 -44.78 -15.80 -16.64
C PRO A 390 -45.66 -16.99 -17.04
N GLN A 391 -46.66 -17.33 -16.21
CA GLN A 391 -47.67 -18.33 -16.54
C GLN A 391 -48.80 -17.71 -17.37
N ARG A 392 -49.09 -18.31 -18.53
CA ARG A 392 -50.22 -17.97 -19.40
C ARG A 392 -51.17 -19.16 -19.43
N THR A 393 -52.42 -18.97 -18.99
CA THR A 393 -53.43 -20.03 -18.95
C THR A 393 -54.55 -19.67 -19.91
N PHE A 394 -54.87 -20.57 -20.84
CA PHE A 394 -56.00 -20.38 -21.75
C PHE A 394 -57.30 -20.71 -21.02
N VAL A 395 -58.24 -19.76 -21.01
CA VAL A 395 -59.55 -19.94 -20.37
C VAL A 395 -60.60 -20.18 -21.46
N PRO A 396 -61.07 -21.43 -21.66
CA PRO A 396 -61.91 -21.80 -22.81
C PRO A 396 -63.23 -21.03 -22.87
N ILE A 397 -63.84 -20.75 -21.72
CA ILE A 397 -65.14 -20.04 -21.61
C ILE A 397 -65.03 -18.59 -22.10
N LEU A 398 -63.84 -17.99 -22.04
CA LEU A 398 -63.59 -16.60 -22.46
C LEU A 398 -62.98 -16.51 -23.87
N GLY A 399 -62.64 -17.65 -24.49
CA GLY A 399 -61.95 -17.72 -25.79
C GLY A 399 -60.58 -16.99 -25.82
N LYS A 400 -59.95 -16.76 -24.66
CA LYS A 400 -58.77 -15.89 -24.53
C LYS A 400 -57.71 -16.50 -23.62
N THR A 401 -56.45 -16.29 -23.98
CA THR A 401 -55.30 -16.61 -23.12
C THR A 401 -55.12 -15.51 -22.08
N VAL A 402 -55.21 -15.88 -20.80
CA VAL A 402 -55.11 -14.93 -19.69
C VAL A 402 -53.76 -15.09 -19.02
N SER A 403 -53.01 -13.99 -18.89
CA SER A 403 -51.76 -13.93 -18.11
C SER A 403 -52.03 -13.47 -16.68
N SER A 404 -51.24 -13.96 -15.73
CA SER A 404 -51.34 -13.52 -14.33
C SER A 404 -50.97 -12.03 -14.17
N LYS A 405 -51.98 -11.17 -13.95
CA LYS A 405 -51.81 -9.71 -13.73
C LYS A 405 -51.11 -9.35 -12.41
N VAL A 406 -50.94 -10.30 -11.50
CA VAL A 406 -50.37 -10.05 -10.16
C VAL A 406 -48.87 -9.75 -10.24
N HIS A 407 -48.15 -10.38 -11.17
CA HIS A 407 -46.70 -10.20 -11.32
C HIS A 407 -46.33 -8.96 -12.16
N GLU A 408 -47.21 -8.56 -13.09
CA GLU A 408 -46.95 -7.47 -14.04
C GLU A 408 -46.85 -6.08 -13.38
N ARG A 409 -47.62 -5.85 -12.30
CA ARG A 409 -47.73 -4.56 -11.58
C ARG A 409 -46.73 -4.37 -10.43
N VAL A 410 -46.00 -5.41 -10.03
CA VAL A 410 -45.13 -5.39 -8.83
C VAL A 410 -43.71 -5.87 -9.14
N MET A 411 -43.52 -6.74 -10.14
CA MET A 411 -42.22 -7.32 -10.47
C MET A 411 -41.62 -6.70 -11.75
N VAL A 412 -40.29 -6.67 -11.84
CA VAL A 412 -39.58 -6.17 -13.04
C VAL A 412 -39.33 -7.33 -13.99
N GLN A 413 -39.54 -7.10 -15.29
CA GLN A 413 -39.20 -8.07 -16.32
C GLN A 413 -37.71 -7.98 -16.61
N PHE A 414 -37.03 -9.13 -16.62
CA PHE A 414 -35.60 -9.22 -16.84
C PHE A 414 -35.29 -10.39 -17.76
N GLU A 415 -34.40 -10.15 -18.72
CA GLU A 415 -33.95 -11.17 -19.65
C GLU A 415 -32.96 -12.11 -18.98
N TRP A 416 -33.27 -13.40 -19.03
CA TRP A 416 -32.47 -14.45 -18.44
C TRP A 416 -31.36 -14.89 -19.40
N TRP A 417 -30.40 -15.71 -18.93
CA TRP A 417 -29.26 -16.15 -19.76
C TRP A 417 -29.66 -17.01 -20.97
N ASP A 418 -30.88 -17.56 -20.99
CA ASP A 418 -31.45 -18.37 -22.07
C ASP A 418 -32.35 -17.55 -23.03
N GLY A 419 -32.34 -16.20 -22.90
CA GLY A 419 -33.21 -15.31 -23.66
C GLY A 419 -34.66 -15.29 -23.19
N THR A 420 -35.02 -16.04 -22.14
CA THR A 420 -36.38 -16.02 -21.58
C THR A 420 -36.58 -14.82 -20.67
N VAL A 421 -37.76 -14.21 -20.71
CA VAL A 421 -38.09 -13.10 -19.80
C VAL A 421 -38.70 -13.64 -18.51
N LYS A 422 -38.06 -13.33 -17.37
CA LYS A 422 -38.55 -13.69 -16.03
C LYS A 422 -38.99 -12.45 -15.26
N ASN A 423 -40.00 -12.62 -14.41
CA ASN A 423 -40.45 -11.58 -13.48
C ASN A 423 -39.64 -11.67 -12.19
N LEU A 424 -38.93 -10.60 -11.84
CA LEU A 424 -38.05 -10.50 -10.68
C LEU A 424 -38.66 -9.63 -9.58
N HIS A 425 -38.57 -10.12 -8.35
CA HIS A 425 -38.87 -9.35 -7.15
C HIS A 425 -37.63 -9.27 -6.25
N VAL A 426 -36.87 -8.19 -6.35
CA VAL A 426 -35.57 -8.07 -5.69
C VAL A 426 -35.50 -6.77 -4.91
N ASP A 427 -34.98 -6.85 -3.69
CA ASP A 427 -34.77 -5.69 -2.84
C ASP A 427 -33.57 -4.86 -3.33
N LEU A 428 -33.77 -3.55 -3.49
CA LEU A 428 -32.73 -2.61 -3.92
C LEU A 428 -31.44 -2.65 -3.06
N PRO A 429 -31.51 -2.73 -1.71
CA PRO A 429 -30.31 -2.86 -0.87
C PRO A 429 -29.52 -4.16 -1.11
N SER A 430 -30.19 -5.24 -1.52
CA SER A 430 -29.55 -6.52 -1.81
C SER A 430 -28.72 -6.45 -3.10
N LEU A 431 -29.20 -5.73 -4.11
CA LEU A 431 -28.47 -5.46 -5.36
C LEU A 431 -27.26 -4.55 -5.13
N GLN A 432 -27.40 -3.49 -4.33
CA GLN A 432 -26.28 -2.61 -3.97
C GLN A 432 -25.20 -3.35 -3.17
N LYS A 433 -25.59 -4.26 -2.27
CA LYS A 433 -24.64 -5.12 -1.54
C LYS A 433 -23.92 -6.09 -2.47
N TYR A 434 -24.62 -6.62 -3.48
CA TYR A 434 -24.04 -7.47 -4.51
C TYR A 434 -23.02 -6.70 -5.36
N GLN A 435 -23.36 -5.52 -5.87
CA GLN A 435 -22.44 -4.65 -6.62
C GLN A 435 -21.15 -4.34 -5.84
N LYS A 436 -21.24 -4.06 -4.53
CA LYS A 436 -20.06 -3.86 -3.67
C LYS A 436 -19.16 -5.10 -3.56
N LYS A 437 -19.76 -6.30 -3.47
CA LYS A 437 -19.00 -7.56 -3.45
C LYS A 437 -18.33 -7.82 -4.80
N LEU A 438 -19.03 -7.55 -5.88
CA LEU A 438 -18.52 -7.69 -7.24
C LEU A 438 -17.31 -6.78 -7.50
N SER A 439 -17.40 -5.51 -7.09
CA SER A 439 -16.26 -4.57 -7.14
C SER A 439 -15.06 -5.03 -6.30
N THR A 440 -15.30 -5.69 -5.16
CA THR A 440 -14.22 -6.26 -4.34
C THR A 440 -13.54 -7.44 -5.04
N ALA A 441 -14.30 -8.28 -5.75
CA ALA A 441 -13.77 -9.39 -6.53
C ALA A 441 -12.93 -8.90 -7.71
N VAL A 442 -13.37 -7.87 -8.45
CA VAL A 442 -12.59 -7.25 -9.54
C VAL A 442 -11.23 -6.75 -9.03
N ARG A 443 -11.19 -6.05 -7.89
CA ARG A 443 -9.93 -5.61 -7.26
C ARG A 443 -9.00 -6.77 -6.86
N LEU A 444 -9.57 -7.94 -6.55
CA LEU A 444 -8.79 -9.14 -6.26
C LEU A 444 -8.13 -9.68 -7.54
N PHE A 445 -8.85 -9.66 -8.66
CA PHE A 445 -8.34 -10.07 -9.97
C PHE A 445 -7.24 -9.12 -10.47
N GLU A 446 -7.42 -7.80 -10.36
CA GLU A 446 -6.41 -6.79 -10.68
C GLU A 446 -5.09 -7.02 -9.91
N ARG A 447 -5.19 -7.30 -8.61
CA ARG A 447 -4.02 -7.63 -7.77
C ARG A 447 -3.33 -8.92 -8.21
N ARG A 448 -4.09 -9.90 -8.70
CA ARG A 448 -3.55 -11.15 -9.20
C ARG A 448 -2.81 -10.95 -10.53
N ILE A 449 -3.35 -10.12 -11.43
CA ILE A 449 -2.65 -9.72 -12.67
C ILE A 449 -1.34 -8.99 -12.33
N TYR A 450 -1.36 -8.05 -11.37
CA TYR A 450 -0.15 -7.38 -10.90
C TYR A 450 0.90 -8.36 -10.34
N TYR A 451 0.46 -9.40 -9.64
CA TYR A 451 1.35 -10.46 -9.14
C TYR A 451 2.01 -11.26 -10.27
N LEU A 452 1.29 -11.55 -11.36
CA LEU A 452 1.81 -12.25 -12.53
C LEU A 452 2.77 -11.37 -13.35
N ASN A 453 2.51 -10.06 -13.38
CA ASN A 453 3.38 -9.06 -14.04
C ASN A 453 4.56 -8.59 -13.17
N ARG A 454 4.86 -9.29 -12.06
CA ARG A 454 6.00 -8.94 -11.21
C ARG A 454 7.31 -9.31 -11.92
N THR A 455 8.26 -8.38 -11.94
CA THR A 455 9.59 -8.56 -12.56
C THR A 455 10.29 -9.81 -12.02
N GLY A 456 10.86 -10.64 -12.91
CA GLY A 456 11.55 -11.88 -12.56
C GLY A 456 11.09 -13.08 -13.40
N SER A 457 11.19 -14.29 -12.85
CA SER A 457 10.85 -15.53 -13.55
C SER A 457 9.35 -15.69 -13.85
N LEU A 458 8.46 -15.10 -13.03
CA LEU A 458 7.01 -15.14 -13.23
C LEU A 458 6.57 -14.46 -14.51
N GLN A 459 7.27 -13.39 -14.89
CA GLN A 459 7.01 -12.69 -16.14
C GLN A 459 7.32 -13.57 -17.35
N ILE A 460 8.39 -14.37 -17.29
CA ILE A 460 8.91 -15.12 -18.44
C ILE A 460 8.32 -16.53 -18.57
N TRP A 461 8.07 -17.20 -17.45
CA TRP A 461 7.63 -18.60 -17.42
C TRP A 461 6.21 -18.78 -16.88
N GLY A 462 5.58 -17.70 -16.39
CA GLY A 462 4.38 -17.80 -15.57
C GLY A 462 4.66 -18.48 -14.23
N ALA A 463 3.58 -18.85 -13.53
CA ALA A 463 3.67 -19.61 -12.30
C ALA A 463 3.88 -21.11 -12.62
N VAL A 464 5.03 -21.68 -12.26
CA VAL A 464 5.33 -23.10 -12.47
C VAL A 464 4.62 -23.93 -11.40
N CYS A 465 3.63 -24.74 -11.78
CA CYS A 465 2.73 -25.42 -10.83
C CYS A 465 3.10 -26.89 -10.58
N GLU A 466 3.70 -27.53 -11.58
CA GLU A 466 4.00 -28.95 -11.60
C GLU A 466 5.14 -29.30 -10.64
N GLN A 467 5.17 -30.57 -10.19
CA GLN A 467 6.19 -31.07 -9.27
C GLN A 467 7.39 -31.66 -10.00
N ARG A 468 7.16 -32.22 -11.20
CA ARG A 468 8.20 -32.67 -12.12
C ARG A 468 8.27 -31.69 -13.28
N VAL A 469 9.39 -31.00 -13.45
CA VAL A 469 9.52 -29.89 -14.42
C VAL A 469 10.59 -30.20 -15.45
N GLN A 470 10.22 -30.24 -16.73
CA GLN A 470 11.18 -30.38 -17.82
C GLN A 470 11.21 -29.11 -18.66
N VAL A 471 12.39 -28.53 -18.83
CA VAL A 471 12.57 -27.26 -19.55
C VAL A 471 13.22 -27.54 -20.90
N LEU A 472 12.58 -27.13 -21.99
CA LEU A 472 13.10 -27.18 -23.35
C LEU A 472 13.51 -25.78 -23.80
N LEU A 473 14.76 -25.64 -24.24
CA LEU A 473 15.33 -24.37 -24.68
C LEU A 473 15.74 -24.45 -26.15
N ASP A 474 15.22 -23.51 -26.93
CA ASP A 474 15.56 -23.31 -28.33
C ASP A 474 16.94 -22.62 -28.46
N MET A 475 17.96 -23.41 -28.76
CA MET A 475 19.32 -22.94 -29.07
C MET A 475 19.63 -23.10 -30.57
N SER A 476 18.64 -22.87 -31.43
CA SER A 476 18.83 -22.87 -32.89
C SER A 476 19.64 -21.66 -33.35
N GLY A 477 20.19 -21.71 -34.57
CA GLY A 477 20.95 -20.59 -35.17
C GLY A 477 20.14 -19.29 -35.30
N MET A 478 18.81 -19.39 -35.43
CA MET A 478 17.92 -18.23 -35.45
C MET A 478 17.75 -17.56 -34.07
N SER A 479 18.10 -18.27 -32.99
CA SER A 479 18.04 -17.80 -31.61
C SER A 479 19.36 -17.20 -31.10
N VAL A 480 20.39 -17.08 -31.95
CA VAL A 480 21.74 -16.58 -31.56
C VAL A 480 21.66 -15.18 -30.92
N HIS A 481 20.89 -14.26 -31.51
CA HIS A 481 20.71 -12.91 -30.96
C HIS A 481 19.98 -12.91 -29.61
N TYR A 482 19.25 -13.97 -29.29
CA TYR A 482 18.47 -14.13 -28.06
C TYR A 482 19.13 -15.06 -27.04
N GLN A 483 20.33 -15.56 -27.30
CA GLN A 483 21.04 -16.50 -26.43
C GLN A 483 21.19 -15.97 -24.99
N LEU A 484 21.57 -14.71 -24.84
CA LEU A 484 21.71 -14.08 -23.51
C LEU A 484 20.36 -13.96 -22.79
N HIS A 485 19.28 -13.68 -23.52
CA HIS A 485 17.93 -13.61 -22.96
C HIS A 485 17.44 -14.98 -22.50
N ILE A 486 17.70 -16.04 -23.28
CA ILE A 486 17.36 -17.42 -22.94
C ILE A 486 18.13 -17.88 -21.70
N GLN A 487 19.43 -17.58 -21.63
CA GLN A 487 20.27 -17.89 -20.46
C GLN A 487 19.78 -17.12 -19.22
N HIS A 488 19.46 -15.83 -19.36
CA HIS A 488 18.92 -15.04 -18.27
C HIS A 488 17.55 -15.56 -17.79
N ALA A 489 16.66 -15.89 -18.72
CA ALA A 489 15.35 -16.49 -18.43
C ALA A 489 15.47 -17.79 -17.63
N LEU A 490 16.39 -18.68 -18.05
CA LEU A 490 16.66 -19.92 -17.33
C LEU A 490 17.25 -19.66 -15.94
N ARG A 491 18.18 -18.71 -15.83
CA ARG A 491 18.77 -18.32 -14.54
C ARG A 491 17.68 -17.94 -13.54
N LEU A 492 16.77 -17.04 -13.93
CA LEU A 492 15.67 -16.62 -13.06
C LEU A 492 14.77 -17.79 -12.66
N LEU A 493 14.45 -18.70 -13.59
CA LEU A 493 13.67 -19.90 -13.31
C LEU A 493 14.33 -20.80 -12.24
N LEU A 494 15.65 -21.03 -12.38
CA LEU A 494 16.45 -21.82 -11.44
C LEU A 494 16.53 -21.17 -10.06
N GLN A 495 16.67 -19.84 -10.01
CA GLN A 495 16.81 -19.09 -8.75
C GLN A 495 15.51 -18.96 -7.97
N GLU A 496 14.38 -18.78 -8.66
CA GLU A 496 13.12 -18.35 -8.03
C GLU A 496 12.08 -19.48 -7.91
N GLN A 497 11.90 -20.34 -8.91
CA GLN A 497 10.73 -21.25 -8.97
C GLN A 497 11.06 -22.74 -8.88
N LEU A 498 12.29 -23.17 -9.20
CA LEU A 498 12.66 -24.59 -9.22
C LEU A 498 13.11 -25.15 -7.87
N ALA A 499 13.49 -24.32 -6.89
CA ALA A 499 14.02 -24.78 -5.60
C ALA A 499 13.07 -25.69 -4.80
N ASN A 500 11.76 -25.50 -4.96
CA ASN A 500 10.70 -26.19 -4.21
C ASN A 500 10.00 -27.31 -5.02
N LYS A 501 10.62 -27.80 -6.11
CA LYS A 501 10.06 -28.88 -6.94
C LYS A 501 10.58 -30.24 -6.51
N HIS A 502 10.04 -31.32 -7.07
CA HIS A 502 10.47 -32.67 -6.73
C HIS A 502 11.63 -33.10 -7.62
N SER A 503 11.46 -32.97 -8.94
CA SER A 503 12.50 -33.30 -9.91
C SER A 503 12.44 -32.40 -11.13
N PHE A 504 13.59 -32.22 -11.77
CA PHE A 504 13.71 -31.40 -12.97
C PHE A 504 14.74 -31.94 -13.95
N ASN A 505 14.63 -31.50 -15.20
CA ASN A 505 15.67 -31.68 -16.22
C ASN A 505 15.61 -30.53 -17.23
N VAL A 506 16.75 -30.22 -17.85
CA VAL A 506 16.87 -29.19 -18.89
C VAL A 506 17.40 -29.83 -20.16
N THR A 507 16.69 -29.58 -21.27
CA THR A 507 17.02 -30.07 -22.60
C THR A 507 17.15 -28.88 -23.53
N VAL A 508 18.28 -28.77 -24.23
CA VAL A 508 18.49 -27.78 -25.29
C VAL A 508 18.31 -28.46 -26.64
N PHE A 509 17.75 -27.76 -27.61
CA PHE A 509 17.57 -28.29 -28.96
C PHE A 509 17.90 -27.25 -30.03
N GLY A 510 18.50 -27.75 -31.11
CA GLY A 510 18.72 -27.07 -32.39
C GLY A 510 18.47 -28.08 -33.50
N SER A 511 19.48 -28.35 -34.33
CA SER A 511 19.44 -29.53 -35.22
C SER A 511 19.40 -30.84 -34.44
N ASP A 512 20.19 -30.89 -33.37
CA ASP A 512 20.31 -32.01 -32.44
C ASP A 512 19.69 -31.66 -31.09
N VAL A 513 19.28 -32.68 -30.34
CA VAL A 513 18.71 -32.55 -29.00
C VAL A 513 19.75 -33.01 -27.98
N LYS A 514 20.06 -32.16 -26.99
CA LYS A 514 20.98 -32.47 -25.90
C LYS A 514 20.30 -32.24 -24.56
N SER A 515 20.23 -33.27 -23.74
CA SER A 515 19.76 -33.16 -22.35
C SER A 515 20.94 -33.07 -21.40
N TRP A 516 20.81 -32.29 -20.32
CA TRP A 516 21.85 -32.21 -19.29
C TRP A 516 22.03 -33.55 -18.56
N GLN A 517 20.93 -34.24 -18.27
CA GLN A 517 20.90 -35.58 -17.70
C GLN A 517 19.96 -36.48 -18.51
N GLU A 518 20.22 -37.79 -18.54
CA GLU A 518 19.36 -38.76 -19.23
C GLU A 518 18.01 -38.92 -18.53
N LYS A 519 17.99 -38.82 -17.20
CA LYS A 519 16.78 -38.93 -16.36
C LYS A 519 16.55 -37.66 -15.54
N MET A 520 15.32 -37.44 -15.11
CA MET A 520 15.00 -36.34 -14.18
C MET A 520 15.71 -36.52 -12.84
N VAL A 521 16.33 -35.45 -12.35
CA VAL A 521 17.06 -35.45 -11.08
C VAL A 521 16.34 -34.60 -10.03
N PRO A 522 16.56 -34.85 -8.72
CA PRO A 522 15.99 -34.01 -7.67
C PRO A 522 16.53 -32.57 -7.74
N THR A 523 15.72 -31.59 -7.34
CA THR A 523 16.11 -30.18 -7.27
C THR A 523 16.96 -29.90 -6.02
N SER A 524 18.21 -30.36 -6.03
CA SER A 524 19.22 -29.96 -5.04
C SER A 524 19.95 -28.69 -5.50
N HIS A 525 20.51 -27.93 -4.55
CA HIS A 525 21.32 -26.74 -4.86
C HIS A 525 22.50 -27.09 -5.79
N GLU A 526 23.12 -28.26 -5.59
CA GLU A 526 24.20 -28.77 -6.43
C GLU A 526 23.76 -29.05 -7.87
N ASN A 527 22.60 -29.71 -8.05
CA ASN A 527 22.07 -30.01 -9.37
C ASN A 527 21.67 -28.74 -10.13
N LEU A 528 21.06 -27.77 -9.45
CA LEU A 528 20.69 -26.47 -10.05
C LEU A 528 21.95 -25.70 -10.50
N GLN A 529 23.00 -25.70 -9.68
CA GLN A 529 24.26 -25.06 -10.00
C GLN A 529 25.02 -25.78 -11.14
N ALA A 530 24.93 -27.10 -11.22
CA ALA A 530 25.56 -27.91 -12.26
C ALA A 530 24.88 -27.70 -13.63
N VAL A 531 23.55 -27.63 -13.67
CA VAL A 531 22.79 -27.25 -14.88
C VAL A 531 23.20 -25.87 -15.39
N TRP A 532 23.34 -24.91 -14.47
CA TRP A 532 23.75 -23.55 -14.83
C TRP A 532 25.17 -23.49 -15.42
N LYS A 533 26.11 -24.28 -14.89
CA LYS A 533 27.44 -24.40 -15.51
C LYS A 533 27.39 -25.05 -16.89
N TRP A 534 26.52 -26.04 -17.07
CA TRP A 534 26.37 -26.73 -18.35
C TRP A 534 25.79 -25.82 -19.44
N ILE A 535 24.74 -25.04 -19.14
CA ILE A 535 24.12 -24.15 -20.14
C ILE A 535 25.04 -23.00 -20.58
N GLN A 536 25.95 -22.54 -19.70
CA GLN A 536 26.93 -21.49 -20.00
C GLN A 536 27.89 -21.89 -21.13
N GLY A 537 28.16 -23.20 -21.29
CA GLY A 537 29.02 -23.72 -22.35
C GLY A 537 28.30 -24.12 -23.64
N MET A 538 26.99 -23.85 -23.77
CA MET A 538 26.21 -24.20 -24.96
C MET A 538 26.17 -23.03 -25.95
N GLU A 539 26.35 -23.32 -27.23
CA GLU A 539 26.29 -22.36 -28.33
C GLU A 539 25.02 -22.57 -29.17
N CYS A 540 24.45 -21.47 -29.69
CA CYS A 540 23.30 -21.52 -30.60
C CYS A 540 23.73 -21.94 -32.01
N ALA A 541 23.25 -23.08 -32.51
CA ALA A 541 23.61 -23.57 -33.84
C ALA A 541 22.56 -24.54 -34.43
N GLY A 542 22.49 -24.60 -35.75
CA GLY A 542 21.61 -25.53 -36.49
C GLY A 542 20.17 -25.03 -36.69
N GLY A 543 19.31 -25.92 -37.20
CA GLY A 543 17.88 -25.67 -37.42
C GLY A 543 17.06 -25.72 -36.13
N ARG A 544 15.75 -25.48 -36.20
CA ARG A 544 14.81 -25.57 -35.08
C ARG A 544 14.00 -26.87 -35.17
N ASN A 545 14.58 -27.97 -34.69
CA ASN A 545 13.95 -29.29 -34.70
C ASN A 545 13.11 -29.56 -33.45
N THR A 546 12.00 -28.84 -33.30
CA THR A 546 11.11 -28.94 -32.14
C THR A 546 10.45 -30.32 -32.04
N GLN A 547 10.18 -30.99 -33.17
CA GLN A 547 9.53 -32.29 -33.17
C GLN A 547 10.40 -33.38 -32.54
N THR A 548 11.72 -33.41 -32.82
CA THR A 548 12.62 -34.38 -32.19
C THR A 548 12.81 -34.08 -30.70
N ALA A 549 12.88 -32.81 -30.32
CA ALA A 549 12.96 -32.41 -28.91
C ALA A 549 11.74 -32.88 -28.12
N LEU A 550 10.53 -32.62 -28.64
CA LEU A 550 9.28 -33.09 -28.04
C LEU A 550 9.20 -34.62 -28.03
N ARG A 551 9.62 -35.32 -29.09
CA ARG A 551 9.69 -36.79 -29.08
C ARG A 551 10.66 -37.31 -28.03
N HIS A 552 11.81 -36.68 -27.84
CA HIS A 552 12.80 -37.07 -26.84
C HIS A 552 12.25 -36.93 -25.42
N VAL A 553 11.61 -35.79 -25.13
CA VAL A 553 11.08 -35.49 -23.79
C VAL A 553 9.82 -36.28 -23.47
N LEU A 554 8.95 -36.50 -24.46
CA LEU A 554 7.68 -37.22 -24.28
C LEU A 554 7.82 -38.75 -24.42
N ARG A 555 9.04 -39.29 -24.56
CA ARG A 555 9.31 -40.73 -24.75
C ARG A 555 9.47 -41.52 -23.45
N GLU A 556 9.55 -40.87 -22.29
CA GLU A 556 9.74 -41.59 -21.02
C GLU A 556 8.45 -42.20 -20.48
N GLU A 557 8.39 -43.54 -20.40
CA GLU A 557 7.40 -44.24 -19.56
C GLU A 557 7.87 -44.26 -18.10
N PRO A 558 7.10 -43.74 -17.13
CA PRO A 558 7.47 -43.81 -15.73
C PRO A 558 7.12 -45.18 -15.17
N TYR A 559 8.10 -46.08 -15.09
CA TYR A 559 8.07 -47.16 -14.10
C TYR A 559 8.15 -46.52 -12.69
N GLY A 560 7.00 -46.31 -12.03
CA GLY A 560 6.96 -46.30 -10.56
C GLY A 560 6.17 -45.20 -9.84
N GLU A 561 5.89 -44.01 -10.40
CA GLU A 561 5.28 -42.91 -9.62
C GLU A 561 4.24 -42.11 -10.42
N PHE A 562 3.03 -42.66 -10.56
CA PHE A 562 1.90 -42.04 -11.26
C PHE A 562 1.18 -40.92 -10.48
N THR A 563 1.72 -40.49 -9.33
CA THR A 563 1.00 -39.59 -8.39
C THR A 563 1.35 -38.11 -8.53
N MET A 564 2.43 -37.73 -9.21
CA MET A 564 2.89 -36.35 -9.30
C MET A 564 2.61 -35.70 -10.66
N THR A 565 2.27 -34.41 -10.66
CA THR A 565 2.04 -33.63 -11.88
C THR A 565 3.35 -33.37 -12.62
N HIS A 566 3.35 -33.59 -13.93
CA HIS A 566 4.51 -33.39 -14.80
C HIS A 566 4.24 -32.27 -15.83
N GLY A 567 5.15 -31.31 -15.90
CA GLY A 567 5.04 -30.13 -16.76
C GLY A 567 6.27 -29.95 -17.64
N VAL A 568 6.03 -29.76 -18.93
CA VAL A 568 7.05 -29.48 -19.94
C VAL A 568 6.95 -28.00 -20.32
N TYR A 569 8.05 -27.25 -20.23
CA TYR A 569 8.12 -25.82 -20.48
C TYR A 569 9.04 -25.54 -21.66
N LEU A 570 8.46 -25.16 -22.80
CA LEU A 570 9.19 -24.86 -24.03
C LEU A 570 9.40 -23.35 -24.17
N LEU A 571 10.65 -22.89 -24.22
CA LEU A 571 11.01 -21.52 -24.59
C LEU A 571 11.57 -21.50 -26.02
N THR A 572 10.90 -20.76 -26.91
CA THR A 572 11.28 -20.66 -28.33
C THR A 572 11.17 -19.23 -28.86
N THR A 573 11.90 -18.95 -29.94
CA THR A 573 11.94 -17.63 -30.60
C THR A 573 11.15 -17.61 -31.91
N GLY A 574 10.60 -18.75 -32.35
CA GLY A 574 9.86 -18.82 -33.62
C GLY A 574 9.27 -20.19 -33.94
N MET A 575 8.80 -20.35 -35.17
CA MET A 575 8.12 -21.57 -35.65
C MET A 575 9.09 -22.76 -35.78
N PRO A 576 8.67 -23.98 -35.42
CA PRO A 576 9.40 -25.21 -35.75
C PRO A 576 9.68 -25.35 -37.25
N ASP A 577 10.80 -25.98 -37.60
CA ASP A 577 11.13 -26.27 -39.01
C ASP A 577 10.26 -27.39 -39.61
N GLN A 578 9.58 -28.17 -38.75
CA GLN A 578 8.67 -29.25 -39.14
C GLN A 578 7.24 -28.74 -39.32
N ASP A 579 6.42 -29.47 -40.07
CA ASP A 579 5.00 -29.16 -40.23
C ASP A 579 4.28 -29.11 -38.87
N MET A 580 3.72 -27.94 -38.55
CA MET A 580 3.03 -27.69 -37.30
C MET A 580 1.84 -28.63 -37.09
N VAL A 581 1.14 -29.02 -38.15
CA VAL A 581 -0.01 -29.93 -38.02
C VAL A 581 0.45 -31.29 -37.49
N ALA A 582 1.56 -31.81 -38.04
CA ALA A 582 2.16 -33.06 -37.58
C ALA A 582 2.70 -32.97 -36.13
N VAL A 583 3.30 -31.83 -35.74
CA VAL A 583 3.81 -31.62 -34.37
C VAL A 583 2.66 -31.54 -33.37
N THR A 584 1.64 -30.74 -33.66
CA THR A 584 0.46 -30.56 -32.79
C THR A 584 -0.32 -31.86 -32.65
N ALA A 585 -0.49 -32.64 -33.73
CA ALA A 585 -1.14 -33.95 -33.68
C ALA A 585 -0.39 -34.91 -32.73
N TYR A 586 0.94 -34.97 -32.82
CA TYR A 586 1.77 -35.81 -31.96
C TYR A 586 1.66 -35.41 -30.48
N VAL A 587 1.76 -34.11 -30.16
CA VAL A 587 1.61 -33.61 -28.79
C VAL A 587 0.23 -33.92 -28.24
N SER A 588 -0.81 -33.69 -29.05
CA SER A 588 -2.20 -33.94 -28.67
C SER A 588 -2.49 -35.41 -28.38
N GLU A 589 -1.86 -36.34 -29.10
CA GLU A 589 -1.96 -37.77 -28.82
C GLU A 589 -1.26 -38.12 -27.49
N ARG A 590 -0.02 -37.66 -27.30
CA ARG A 590 0.80 -38.02 -26.15
C ARG A 590 0.32 -37.41 -24.84
N CYS A 591 -0.04 -36.13 -24.82
CA CYS A 591 -0.54 -35.43 -23.64
C CYS A 591 -1.96 -35.88 -23.23
N ARG A 592 -2.72 -36.56 -24.10
CA ARG A 592 -3.98 -37.21 -23.71
C ARG A 592 -3.74 -38.52 -22.96
N THR A 593 -2.70 -39.26 -23.33
CA THR A 593 -2.36 -40.55 -22.73
C THR A 593 -1.55 -40.44 -21.43
N ALA A 594 -0.78 -39.37 -21.27
CA ALA A 594 0.03 -39.09 -20.09
C ALA A 594 -0.49 -37.87 -19.33
N ASN A 595 -0.44 -37.85 -17.99
CA ASN A 595 -0.82 -36.70 -17.17
C ASN A 595 0.25 -35.59 -17.22
N LEU A 596 0.43 -35.03 -18.42
CA LEU A 596 1.52 -34.14 -18.82
C LEU A 596 0.96 -32.86 -19.43
N ASN A 597 1.46 -31.72 -18.98
CA ASN A 597 1.09 -30.41 -19.51
C ASN A 597 2.26 -29.81 -20.29
N LEU A 598 2.05 -29.39 -21.54
CA LEU A 598 3.04 -28.67 -22.36
C LEU A 598 2.74 -27.16 -22.35
N HIS A 599 3.57 -26.39 -21.66
CA HIS A 599 3.56 -24.94 -21.66
C HIS A 599 4.54 -24.39 -22.70
N VAL A 600 4.15 -23.34 -23.43
CA VAL A 600 4.94 -22.75 -24.49
C VAL A 600 5.11 -21.25 -24.22
N CYS A 601 6.37 -20.81 -24.21
CA CYS A 601 6.79 -19.43 -24.03
C CYS A 601 7.46 -18.96 -25.33
N LEU A 602 6.88 -17.96 -25.99
CA LEU A 602 7.42 -17.33 -27.19
C LEU A 602 8.13 -16.03 -26.81
N PHE A 603 9.38 -15.86 -27.24
CA PHE A 603 10.12 -14.60 -27.10
C PHE A 603 10.41 -13.98 -28.48
N THR A 604 10.06 -12.71 -28.66
CA THR A 604 10.27 -11.96 -29.92
C THR A 604 10.91 -10.60 -29.66
N GLY A 605 11.98 -10.23 -30.39
CA GLY A 605 12.60 -8.90 -30.31
C GLY A 605 11.90 -7.84 -31.17
N GLU A 606 12.16 -6.56 -30.90
CA GLU A 606 11.46 -5.41 -31.51
C GLU A 606 12.03 -4.95 -32.87
N GLU A 607 13.18 -5.48 -33.31
CA GLU A 607 13.78 -5.04 -34.56
C GLU A 607 13.07 -5.61 -35.81
N LYS A 608 12.38 -4.70 -36.52
CA LYS A 608 12.15 -4.82 -37.97
C LYS A 608 13.42 -4.41 -38.73
N THR A 609 14.52 -5.13 -38.57
CA THR A 609 15.69 -4.94 -39.44
C THR A 609 15.62 -5.93 -40.60
N LEU A 610 15.57 -5.38 -41.81
CA LEU A 610 15.77 -6.09 -43.07
C LEU A 610 17.10 -6.87 -43.00
N ARG A 611 17.07 -8.20 -42.80
CA ARG A 611 18.06 -9.21 -43.28
C ARG A 611 17.83 -10.56 -42.61
N CYS A 612 16.71 -11.22 -42.91
CA CYS A 612 16.65 -12.69 -42.96
C CYS A 612 15.37 -13.08 -43.73
N PRO A 613 15.45 -13.93 -44.77
CA PRO A 613 14.26 -14.49 -45.38
C PRO A 613 13.65 -15.48 -44.38
N SER A 614 12.55 -15.11 -43.74
CA SER A 614 11.68 -16.09 -43.10
C SER A 614 11.21 -17.06 -44.19
N SER A 615 11.65 -18.31 -44.11
CA SER A 615 11.05 -19.38 -44.91
C SER A 615 9.61 -19.54 -44.45
N SER A 616 8.69 -19.22 -45.36
CA SER A 616 7.22 -19.15 -45.21
C SER A 616 6.67 -17.81 -44.69
N TYR A 617 5.72 -17.28 -45.45
CA TYR A 617 5.01 -16.01 -45.28
C TYR A 617 4.10 -16.00 -44.03
N SER A 618 4.65 -16.07 -42.82
CA SER A 618 3.88 -15.98 -41.58
C SER A 618 4.21 -14.72 -40.80
N THR A 619 3.20 -13.92 -40.45
CA THR A 619 3.38 -12.77 -39.54
C THR A 619 3.70 -13.27 -38.12
N GLN A 620 4.29 -12.42 -37.27
CA GLN A 620 4.55 -12.76 -35.86
C GLN A 620 3.28 -13.22 -35.12
N THR A 621 2.13 -12.68 -35.50
CA THR A 621 0.80 -13.08 -34.98
C THR A 621 0.37 -14.48 -35.44
N ASP A 622 0.74 -14.92 -36.64
CA ASP A 622 0.46 -16.27 -37.13
C ASP A 622 1.33 -17.30 -36.41
N THR A 623 2.60 -16.95 -36.14
CA THR A 623 3.51 -17.74 -35.31
C THR A 623 2.98 -17.91 -33.89
N ALA A 624 2.55 -16.82 -33.25
CA ALA A 624 1.96 -16.86 -31.92
C ALA A 624 0.70 -17.73 -31.89
N ARG A 625 -0.18 -17.62 -32.90
CA ARG A 625 -1.39 -18.45 -33.01
C ARG A 625 -1.06 -19.95 -33.09
N ALA A 626 -0.12 -20.33 -33.95
CA ALA A 626 0.25 -21.74 -34.11
C ALA A 626 0.88 -22.34 -32.84
N LEU A 627 1.72 -21.57 -32.14
CA LEU A 627 2.33 -21.99 -30.87
C LEU A 627 1.31 -22.03 -29.71
N ARG A 628 0.30 -21.15 -29.72
CA ARG A 628 -0.83 -21.21 -28.79
C ARG A 628 -1.63 -22.49 -28.99
N ASP A 629 -1.97 -22.81 -30.24
CA ASP A 629 -2.70 -24.04 -30.58
C ASP A 629 -1.91 -25.29 -30.16
N LEU A 630 -0.58 -25.26 -30.29
CA LEU A 630 0.32 -26.32 -29.81
C LEU A 630 0.29 -26.46 -28.27
N ALA A 631 0.35 -25.36 -27.52
CA ALA A 631 0.27 -25.38 -26.06
C ALA A 631 -1.08 -25.93 -25.57
N HIS A 632 -2.18 -25.49 -26.21
CA HIS A 632 -3.54 -25.95 -25.88
C HIS A 632 -3.75 -27.41 -26.25
N ALA A 633 -3.19 -27.88 -27.36
CA ALA A 633 -3.22 -29.29 -27.73
C ALA A 633 -2.50 -30.18 -26.70
N GLY A 634 -1.50 -29.63 -25.99
CA GLY A 634 -0.77 -30.28 -24.91
C GLY A 634 -1.30 -30.01 -23.50
N ASN A 635 -2.55 -29.55 -23.34
CA ASN A 635 -3.17 -29.19 -22.05
C ASN A 635 -2.39 -28.17 -21.19
N GLY A 636 -1.47 -27.41 -21.79
CA GLY A 636 -0.71 -26.39 -21.08
C GLY A 636 -1.18 -24.98 -21.38
N ARG A 637 -0.24 -24.04 -21.27
CA ARG A 637 -0.49 -22.59 -21.30
C ARG A 637 0.46 -21.93 -22.27
N PHE A 638 -0.02 -20.90 -22.94
CA PHE A 638 0.74 -20.06 -23.83
C PHE A 638 1.09 -18.71 -23.18
N LEU A 639 2.32 -18.25 -23.41
CA LEU A 639 2.84 -16.97 -22.98
C LEU A 639 3.70 -16.38 -24.09
N TRP A 640 3.44 -15.13 -24.45
CA TRP A 640 4.17 -14.38 -25.47
C TRP A 640 4.78 -13.11 -24.88
N LEU A 641 6.08 -12.97 -25.07
CA LEU A 641 6.94 -11.95 -24.49
C LEU A 641 7.72 -11.20 -25.56
N THR A 642 7.85 -9.89 -25.36
CA THR A 642 8.79 -8.99 -26.06
C THR A 642 9.77 -8.37 -25.08
N GLU A 643 10.76 -7.64 -25.59
CA GLU A 643 11.68 -6.83 -24.77
C GLU A 643 10.94 -5.80 -23.90
N THR A 644 9.77 -5.33 -24.36
CA THR A 644 8.89 -4.39 -23.66
C THR A 644 7.92 -5.03 -22.65
N GLY A 645 7.73 -6.34 -22.65
CA GLY A 645 6.92 -7.04 -21.65
C GLY A 645 6.06 -8.19 -22.19
N ILE A 646 5.01 -8.55 -21.45
CA ILE A 646 4.07 -9.61 -21.84
C ILE A 646 3.09 -9.04 -22.87
N VAL A 647 3.07 -9.62 -24.07
CA VAL A 647 2.10 -9.29 -25.12
C VAL A 647 0.83 -10.09 -24.95
N GLU A 648 0.96 -11.38 -24.65
CA GLU A 648 -0.18 -12.29 -24.49
C GLU A 648 0.10 -13.35 -23.43
N SER A 649 -0.89 -13.67 -22.61
CA SER A 649 -0.78 -14.73 -21.60
C SER A 649 -2.14 -15.35 -21.34
N ASP A 650 -2.22 -16.68 -21.41
CA ASP A 650 -3.44 -17.41 -21.06
C ASP A 650 -3.83 -17.17 -19.59
N ASP A 651 -2.87 -17.13 -18.67
CA ASP A 651 -3.13 -16.92 -17.24
C ASP A 651 -3.70 -15.53 -16.93
N ILE A 652 -3.33 -14.52 -17.71
CA ILE A 652 -3.88 -13.16 -17.62
C ILE A 652 -5.23 -13.11 -18.32
N HIS A 653 -5.36 -13.77 -19.48
CA HIS A 653 -6.59 -13.77 -20.27
C HIS A 653 -7.79 -14.32 -19.49
N VAL A 654 -7.64 -15.45 -18.78
CA VAL A 654 -8.74 -16.01 -17.96
C VAL A 654 -9.14 -15.06 -16.82
N LEU A 655 -8.21 -14.27 -16.28
CA LEU A 655 -8.53 -13.25 -15.27
C LEU A 655 -9.30 -12.07 -15.88
N ILE A 656 -8.92 -11.65 -17.09
CA ILE A 656 -9.63 -10.62 -17.85
C ILE A 656 -11.06 -11.09 -18.19
N GLU A 657 -11.25 -12.33 -18.66
CA GLU A 657 -12.58 -12.89 -18.93
C GLU A 657 -13.49 -12.88 -17.68
N GLU A 658 -12.97 -13.21 -16.50
CA GLU A 658 -13.73 -13.12 -15.24
C GLU A 658 -14.03 -11.65 -14.85
N MET A 659 -13.13 -10.71 -15.15
CA MET A 659 -13.38 -9.27 -14.95
C MET A 659 -14.44 -8.74 -15.91
N GLU A 660 -14.43 -9.15 -17.18
CA GLU A 660 -15.46 -8.82 -18.17
C GLU A 660 -16.82 -9.39 -17.79
N MET A 661 -16.86 -10.63 -17.29
CA MET A 661 -18.07 -11.24 -16.75
C MET A 661 -18.59 -10.46 -15.54
N ALA A 662 -17.70 -9.99 -14.65
CA ALA A 662 -18.08 -9.11 -13.55
C ALA A 662 -18.62 -7.75 -14.05
N ALA A 663 -18.03 -7.17 -15.09
CA ALA A 663 -18.51 -5.93 -15.69
C ALA A 663 -19.91 -6.10 -16.29
N ASN A 664 -20.15 -7.20 -17.01
CA ASN A 664 -21.45 -7.57 -17.56
C ASN A 664 -22.51 -7.74 -16.45
N TYR A 665 -22.18 -8.46 -15.38
CA TYR A 665 -23.08 -8.59 -14.22
C TYR A 665 -23.37 -7.24 -13.56
N CYS A 666 -22.37 -6.36 -13.47
CA CYS A 666 -22.54 -5.02 -12.93
C CYS A 666 -23.49 -4.18 -13.80
N GLN A 667 -23.32 -4.22 -15.13
CA GLN A 667 -24.17 -3.54 -16.10
C GLN A 667 -25.62 -4.03 -16.02
N LYS A 668 -25.85 -5.35 -16.07
CA LYS A 668 -27.20 -5.93 -15.92
C LYS A 668 -27.85 -5.61 -14.58
N CYS A 669 -27.05 -5.49 -13.51
CA CYS A 669 -27.56 -5.02 -12.22
C CYS A 669 -27.98 -3.56 -12.26
N SER A 670 -27.22 -2.68 -12.92
CA SER A 670 -27.56 -1.27 -13.07
C SER A 670 -28.83 -1.10 -13.89
N GLU A 671 -28.97 -1.81 -15.03
CA GLU A 671 -30.19 -1.82 -15.84
C GLU A 671 -31.42 -2.30 -15.05
N LEU A 672 -31.24 -3.31 -14.20
CA LEU A 672 -32.30 -3.80 -13.30
C LEU A 672 -32.67 -2.76 -12.22
N VAL A 673 -31.68 -2.05 -11.67
CA VAL A 673 -31.89 -0.96 -10.70
C VAL A 673 -32.64 0.19 -11.37
N ASP A 674 -32.24 0.60 -12.57
CA ASP A 674 -32.90 1.68 -13.31
C ASP A 674 -34.34 1.31 -13.67
N SER A 675 -34.57 0.06 -14.08
CA SER A 675 -35.92 -0.46 -14.33
C SER A 675 -36.80 -0.47 -13.07
N LEU A 676 -36.24 -0.79 -11.90
CA LEU A 676 -36.92 -0.72 -10.62
C LEU A 676 -37.25 0.74 -10.24
N MET A 677 -36.31 1.67 -10.46
CA MET A 677 -36.50 3.09 -10.19
C MET A 677 -37.56 3.70 -11.11
N GLN A 678 -37.53 3.42 -12.41
CA GLN A 678 -38.53 3.88 -13.38
C GLN A 678 -39.94 3.34 -13.07
N LYS A 679 -40.07 2.06 -12.71
CA LYS A 679 -41.37 1.51 -12.29
C LYS A 679 -41.88 2.14 -10.99
N SER A 680 -40.99 2.48 -10.04
CA SER A 680 -41.38 3.17 -8.81
C SER A 680 -41.92 4.59 -9.07
N SER A 681 -41.36 5.28 -10.06
CA SER A 681 -41.82 6.62 -10.51
C SER A 681 -43.13 6.55 -11.28
N SER A 682 -43.35 5.50 -12.09
CA SER A 682 -44.59 5.31 -12.87
C SER A 682 -45.83 4.99 -12.03
N ARG A 683 -45.65 4.65 -10.74
CA ARG A 683 -46.75 4.36 -9.80
C ARG A 683 -47.54 5.61 -9.36
N GLY A 684 -47.10 6.80 -9.74
CA GLY A 684 -47.74 8.08 -9.40
C GLY A 684 -48.76 8.63 -10.40
N SER A 685 -48.86 8.10 -11.63
CA SER A 685 -49.78 8.66 -12.64
C SER A 685 -50.51 7.58 -13.42
N GLY A 686 -51.71 7.23 -12.94
CA GLY A 686 -52.65 6.47 -13.75
C GLY A 686 -53.45 7.40 -14.67
N LYS A 687 -53.09 7.42 -15.97
CA LYS A 687 -54.00 7.56 -17.13
C LYS A 687 -53.19 7.42 -18.43
N SER A 688 -53.59 6.48 -19.31
CA SER A 688 -53.24 6.52 -20.75
C SER A 688 -53.95 7.73 -21.41
N ARG A 689 -53.56 8.36 -22.53
CA ARG A 689 -52.92 7.89 -23.78
C ARG A 689 -52.59 9.15 -24.63
N PHE A 690 -51.58 9.05 -25.51
CA PHE A 690 -51.28 9.84 -26.74
C PHE A 690 -50.82 11.32 -26.71
N GLN A 691 -49.68 11.51 -27.41
CA GLN A 691 -49.17 12.57 -28.31
C GLN A 691 -49.15 14.08 -27.93
N GLU A 692 -47.97 14.66 -28.24
CA GLU A 692 -47.63 15.99 -28.77
C GLU A 692 -47.19 17.18 -27.87
N THR A 693 -45.93 17.58 -28.13
CA THR A 693 -45.34 18.93 -28.29
C THR A 693 -45.27 19.97 -27.15
N SER A 694 -44.02 20.42 -26.94
CA SER A 694 -43.52 21.79 -26.66
C SER A 694 -43.69 22.50 -25.29
N THR A 695 -42.51 23.00 -24.85
CA THR A 695 -42.17 24.26 -24.14
C THR A 695 -42.53 24.53 -22.67
N LEU A 696 -41.43 24.81 -21.93
CA LEU A 696 -41.20 25.63 -20.72
C LEU A 696 -42.38 26.35 -20.04
N SER A 697 -42.49 26.21 -18.70
CA SER A 697 -42.21 27.29 -17.71
C SER A 697 -42.95 27.14 -16.35
N ILE A 698 -42.22 27.45 -15.26
CA ILE A 698 -42.64 28.13 -14.01
C ILE A 698 -43.45 27.38 -12.91
N ILE A 699 -42.83 27.41 -11.71
CA ILE A 699 -43.16 27.03 -10.31
C ILE A 699 -44.37 27.86 -9.75
N PRO A 700 -44.96 27.76 -8.51
CA PRO A 700 -44.96 26.79 -7.39
C PRO A 700 -46.38 26.38 -6.86
N LYS A 701 -46.47 25.40 -5.93
CA LYS A 701 -46.91 25.61 -4.52
C LYS A 701 -47.23 24.30 -3.78
N ILE A 702 -46.86 24.35 -2.50
CA ILE A 702 -46.92 23.38 -1.41
C ILE A 702 -48.38 23.14 -0.96
N SER A 703 -48.77 21.90 -0.65
CA SER A 703 -49.45 21.56 0.64
C SER A 703 -49.79 20.05 0.79
N THR A 704 -49.10 19.43 1.74
CA THR A 704 -49.50 18.49 2.82
C THR A 704 -50.52 17.34 2.68
N ARG A 705 -50.09 16.22 3.31
CA ARG A 705 -50.80 15.16 4.07
C ARG A 705 -51.53 14.01 3.31
N SER A 706 -51.05 12.78 3.54
CA SER A 706 -51.80 11.67 4.20
C SER A 706 -50.96 10.37 4.22
N ALA A 707 -50.71 9.81 5.41
CA ALA A 707 -51.30 8.58 5.95
C ALA A 707 -50.44 7.32 5.75
N LYS A 708 -49.80 6.87 6.84
CA LYS A 708 -49.13 5.57 6.97
C LYS A 708 -50.16 4.44 6.92
N LEU A 709 -49.99 3.49 6.01
CA LEU A 709 -50.61 2.15 6.09
C LEU A 709 -49.58 1.14 6.62
N SER A 710 -50.00 0.35 7.59
CA SER A 710 -49.21 -0.73 8.21
C SER A 710 -49.22 -2.01 7.34
N PRO A 711 -48.15 -2.84 7.39
CA PRO A 711 -48.07 -4.06 6.58
C PRO A 711 -48.97 -5.18 7.14
N PRO A 712 -49.43 -6.12 6.30
CA PRO A 712 -50.32 -7.19 6.73
C PRO A 712 -49.57 -8.28 7.52
N ARG A 713 -50.27 -8.91 8.46
CA ARG A 713 -49.73 -10.00 9.31
C ARG A 713 -49.51 -11.28 8.50
N PRO A 714 -48.43 -12.04 8.77
CA PRO A 714 -48.12 -13.28 8.05
C PRO A 714 -49.06 -14.44 8.42
N THR A 715 -49.56 -15.14 7.41
CA THR A 715 -50.40 -16.34 7.52
C THR A 715 -49.61 -17.57 8.00
N LYS A 716 -50.31 -18.53 8.66
CA LYS A 716 -49.75 -19.75 9.30
C LYS A 716 -48.77 -20.57 8.45
N LEU A 717 -48.85 -20.49 7.13
CA LEU A 717 -47.99 -21.25 6.19
C LEU A 717 -46.56 -20.69 6.08
N SER A 718 -46.36 -19.40 6.36
CA SER A 718 -45.04 -18.74 6.39
C SER A 718 -44.21 -19.15 7.62
N VAL A 719 -44.88 -19.40 8.75
CA VAL A 719 -44.23 -19.79 10.02
C VAL A 719 -43.77 -21.26 9.94
N ALA A 720 -44.59 -22.14 9.36
CA ALA A 720 -44.24 -23.56 9.15
C ALA A 720 -43.01 -23.75 8.22
N ARG A 721 -42.81 -22.88 7.22
CA ARG A 721 -41.64 -22.94 6.31
C ARG A 721 -40.35 -22.42 6.95
N LEU A 722 -40.43 -21.55 7.96
CA LEU A 722 -39.27 -21.06 8.71
C LEU A 722 -38.76 -22.08 9.72
N GLU A 723 -39.65 -22.85 10.36
CA GLU A 723 -39.25 -23.92 11.30
C GLU A 723 -38.57 -25.10 10.60
N ILE A 724 -38.97 -25.45 9.38
CA ILE A 724 -38.32 -26.48 8.55
C ILE A 724 -36.91 -26.04 8.13
N ARG A 725 -36.72 -24.74 7.83
CA ARG A 725 -35.40 -24.17 7.46
C ARG A 725 -34.43 -24.07 8.65
N GLN A 726 -34.93 -23.95 9.89
CA GLN A 726 -34.10 -23.98 11.09
C GLN A 726 -33.68 -25.41 11.48
N LYS A 727 -34.56 -26.42 11.32
CA LYS A 727 -34.22 -27.84 11.58
C LYS A 727 -33.19 -28.44 10.60
N ILE A 728 -33.10 -27.93 9.38
CA ILE A 728 -32.10 -28.38 8.38
C ILE A 728 -30.70 -27.79 8.67
N ARG A 729 -30.60 -26.62 9.32
CA ARG A 729 -29.32 -25.97 9.63
C ARG A 729 -28.62 -26.54 10.88
N SER A 730 -29.32 -27.26 11.75
CA SER A 730 -28.73 -27.88 12.95
C SER A 730 -28.24 -29.32 12.74
N ALA A 731 -28.43 -29.92 11.56
CA ALA A 731 -28.12 -31.32 11.28
C ALA A 731 -26.90 -31.57 10.36
N GLN A 732 -26.14 -30.55 9.95
CA GLN A 732 -24.93 -30.69 9.13
C GLN A 732 -23.63 -30.44 9.93
N ASN A 733 -23.44 -31.19 11.01
CA ASN A 733 -22.11 -31.45 11.57
C ASN A 733 -22.18 -32.67 12.49
N ARG A 734 -22.12 -33.87 11.90
CA ARG A 734 -21.46 -35.11 12.40
C ARG A 734 -22.00 -36.33 11.64
N LEU A 735 -21.19 -36.83 10.71
CA LEU A 735 -21.24 -38.21 10.23
C LEU A 735 -19.93 -38.87 10.68
N THR A 736 -20.05 -39.69 11.73
CA THR A 736 -19.23 -40.90 11.91
C THR A 736 -20.21 -42.03 12.18
N TRP A 737 -19.92 -43.18 11.58
CA TRP A 737 -20.83 -44.32 11.44
C TRP A 737 -21.04 -45.13 12.74
N ARG A 738 -22.31 -45.56 12.94
CA ARG A 738 -22.88 -46.75 13.66
C ARG A 738 -22.69 -46.89 15.20
N SER A 739 -23.59 -47.53 15.98
CA SER A 739 -24.73 -48.43 15.71
C SER A 739 -25.78 -48.50 16.86
N SER A 740 -27.03 -48.83 16.47
CA SER A 740 -28.11 -49.60 17.12
C SER A 740 -28.75 -49.20 18.47
N SER A 741 -30.09 -49.10 18.42
CA SER A 741 -31.08 -49.80 19.27
C SER A 741 -32.05 -48.95 20.12
N SER A 742 -33.29 -48.87 19.61
CA SER A 742 -34.58 -49.20 20.27
C SER A 742 -35.23 -48.28 21.33
N LYS A 743 -36.54 -48.03 21.08
CA LYS A 743 -37.69 -47.65 21.97
C LYS A 743 -37.88 -46.14 22.23
N ALA A 744 -38.91 -45.51 21.63
CA ALA A 744 -40.33 -45.36 22.09
C ALA A 744 -40.44 -44.29 23.20
N ASP A 745 -41.42 -43.38 23.33
CA ASP A 745 -42.73 -43.13 22.71
C ASP A 745 -43.15 -41.65 23.05
N ILE A 746 -44.38 -41.29 22.68
CA ILE A 746 -45.03 -39.96 22.43
C ILE A 746 -45.44 -39.12 23.71
N PRO A 747 -46.20 -37.97 23.66
CA PRO A 747 -45.85 -36.68 24.30
C PRO A 747 -46.92 -36.13 25.29
N ALA A 748 -46.77 -34.91 25.83
CA ALA A 748 -47.90 -34.12 26.40
C ALA A 748 -47.58 -32.60 26.36
N VAL A 749 -48.29 -31.79 25.56
CA VAL A 749 -49.53 -31.01 25.83
C VAL A 749 -49.26 -29.62 26.42
N HIS A 750 -49.87 -28.64 25.73
CA HIS A 750 -49.90 -27.19 25.90
C HIS A 750 -50.46 -26.69 27.25
N LEU A 751 -50.12 -25.45 27.61
CA LEU A 751 -51.11 -24.39 27.91
C LEU A 751 -50.47 -23.00 27.90
N ALA A 752 -51.25 -22.04 27.39
CA ALA A 752 -50.92 -20.64 27.11
C ALA A 752 -51.06 -19.76 28.37
N ASP A 753 -50.38 -18.60 28.41
CA ASP A 753 -51.10 -17.31 28.39
C ASP A 753 -50.19 -16.07 28.32
N ASN A 754 -50.85 -14.98 27.91
CA ASN A 754 -50.41 -13.69 27.39
C ASN A 754 -49.49 -12.82 28.27
N SER A 755 -48.54 -12.11 27.64
CA SER A 755 -48.36 -10.65 27.77
C SER A 755 -47.19 -10.13 26.92
N THR A 756 -47.30 -8.86 26.55
CA THR A 756 -46.52 -8.03 25.62
C THR A 756 -44.98 -7.99 25.83
N PRO A 757 -44.18 -7.81 24.74
CA PRO A 757 -42.72 -7.81 24.83
C PRO A 757 -42.16 -6.42 25.19
N THR A 758 -41.79 -6.26 26.45
CA THR A 758 -40.83 -5.23 26.88
C THR A 758 -39.42 -5.77 26.62
N THR A 759 -38.57 -4.92 26.06
CA THR A 759 -37.11 -5.08 25.88
C THR A 759 -36.41 -5.87 27.00
N PRO A 760 -35.67 -6.96 26.71
CA PRO A 760 -34.78 -7.54 27.70
C PRO A 760 -33.39 -6.91 27.60
N SER A 761 -33.08 -6.09 28.60
CA SER A 761 -31.72 -5.94 29.13
C SER A 761 -31.31 -7.28 29.77
N SER A 762 -30.34 -7.98 29.17
CA SER A 762 -29.75 -9.15 29.83
C SER A 762 -28.52 -8.73 30.62
N SER A 763 -28.74 -8.43 31.91
CA SER A 763 -27.78 -8.72 32.95
C SER A 763 -27.50 -10.22 32.93
N ALA A 764 -26.25 -10.62 32.70
CA ALA A 764 -25.83 -11.99 32.90
C ALA A 764 -25.74 -12.24 34.42
N HIS A 765 -26.88 -12.52 35.05
CA HIS A 765 -26.90 -13.20 36.34
C HIS A 765 -26.28 -14.59 36.14
N GLN A 766 -25.09 -14.78 36.72
CA GLN A 766 -24.51 -16.10 36.92
C GLN A 766 -25.53 -16.98 37.65
N ARG A 767 -26.08 -17.98 36.95
CA ARG A 767 -26.75 -19.11 37.60
C ARG A 767 -25.73 -19.79 38.52
N ARG A 768 -25.85 -19.57 39.83
CA ARG A 768 -25.17 -20.41 40.82
C ARG A 768 -25.69 -21.84 40.66
N SER A 769 -24.77 -22.79 40.48
CA SER A 769 -25.08 -24.22 40.58
C SER A 769 -25.69 -24.50 41.95
N LYS A 770 -26.95 -24.97 42.01
CA LYS A 770 -27.55 -25.42 43.27
C LYS A 770 -26.72 -26.59 43.81
N VAL A 771 -26.09 -26.37 44.96
CA VAL A 771 -25.44 -27.42 45.76
C VAL A 771 -26.56 -28.15 46.50
N SER A 772 -26.71 -29.45 46.26
CA SER A 772 -27.68 -30.28 46.98
C SER A 772 -27.05 -30.78 48.28
N GLN A 773 -27.48 -30.24 49.42
CA GLN A 773 -27.13 -30.70 50.76
C GLN A 773 -28.27 -31.57 51.32
N SER A 774 -27.94 -32.66 52.00
CA SER A 774 -28.89 -33.42 52.83
C SER A 774 -28.49 -33.27 54.29
N VAL A 775 -29.48 -33.04 55.15
CA VAL A 775 -29.31 -32.84 56.58
C VAL A 775 -29.78 -34.11 57.31
N PHE A 776 -29.04 -34.56 58.32
CA PHE A 776 -29.40 -35.67 59.20
C PHE A 776 -29.14 -35.29 60.65
N TYR A 777 -29.80 -35.95 61.60
CA TYR A 777 -29.65 -35.69 63.02
C TYR A 777 -28.60 -36.65 63.61
N MET A 778 -27.68 -36.11 64.40
CA MET A 778 -26.75 -36.89 65.21
C MET A 778 -27.41 -37.21 66.56
N GLU A 779 -26.99 -38.30 67.23
CA GLU A 779 -27.59 -38.79 68.48
C GLU A 779 -27.48 -37.80 69.67
N ASP A 780 -26.62 -36.79 69.56
CA ASP A 780 -26.44 -35.67 70.49
C ASP A 780 -27.36 -34.46 70.19
N GLY A 781 -28.31 -34.59 69.26
CA GLY A 781 -29.30 -33.55 68.94
C GLY A 781 -28.82 -32.46 67.98
N ASN A 782 -27.58 -32.56 67.49
CA ASN A 782 -27.02 -31.63 66.51
C ASN A 782 -27.31 -32.07 65.07
N LEU A 783 -27.55 -31.09 64.19
CA LEU A 783 -27.83 -31.31 62.76
C LEU A 783 -26.51 -31.45 61.97
N GLY A 784 -26.24 -32.65 61.45
CA GLY A 784 -25.15 -32.91 60.50
C GLY A 784 -25.58 -32.66 59.06
N VAL A 785 -24.72 -32.07 58.23
CA VAL A 785 -25.00 -31.77 56.81
C VAL A 785 -23.98 -32.48 55.92
N VAL A 786 -24.44 -33.27 54.95
CA VAL A 786 -23.59 -33.95 53.95
C VAL A 786 -23.89 -33.44 52.54
N PHE A 787 -22.84 -33.09 51.81
CA PHE A 787 -22.90 -32.65 50.42
C PHE A 787 -23.07 -33.86 49.48
N LYS A 788 -24.17 -33.96 48.72
CA LYS A 788 -24.37 -35.05 47.75
C LYS A 788 -23.51 -34.92 46.47
N LYS A 789 -23.01 -33.71 46.18
CA LYS A 789 -22.05 -33.44 45.10
C LYS A 789 -21.01 -32.44 45.60
N TYR A 790 -19.77 -32.87 45.68
CA TYR A 790 -18.65 -31.99 45.97
C TYR A 790 -18.43 -31.04 44.78
N PRO A 791 -18.34 -29.71 44.99
CA PRO A 791 -17.92 -28.81 43.93
C PRO A 791 -16.50 -29.22 43.52
N LYS A 792 -16.27 -29.40 42.21
CA LYS A 792 -14.91 -29.64 41.69
C LYS A 792 -13.99 -28.55 42.25
N PRO A 793 -12.76 -28.88 42.71
CA PRO A 793 -11.83 -27.87 43.19
C PRO A 793 -11.70 -26.81 42.09
N LYS A 794 -12.03 -25.55 42.41
CA LYS A 794 -11.78 -24.45 41.48
C LYS A 794 -10.27 -24.40 41.31
N SER A 795 -9.78 -24.55 40.08
CA SER A 795 -8.36 -24.33 39.78
C SER A 795 -7.92 -23.01 40.39
N VAL A 796 -6.98 -23.09 41.34
CA VAL A 796 -6.50 -21.95 42.15
C VAL A 796 -5.55 -21.05 41.32
N ARG A 797 -5.08 -21.52 40.15
CA ARG A 797 -4.21 -20.75 39.24
C ARG A 797 -4.96 -20.24 38.02
N LYS A 798 -4.99 -18.91 37.85
CA LYS A 798 -5.42 -18.24 36.61
C LYS A 798 -4.23 -18.21 35.65
N SER A 799 -4.18 -19.16 34.72
CA SER A 799 -3.18 -19.16 33.64
C SER A 799 -3.29 -17.89 32.79
N ILE A 800 -2.15 -17.32 32.38
CA ILE A 800 -2.10 -16.21 31.42
C ILE A 800 -2.60 -16.73 30.07
N ALA A 801 -3.74 -16.22 29.61
CA ALA A 801 -4.33 -16.63 28.33
C ALA A 801 -3.63 -15.91 27.18
N ALA A 802 -3.28 -16.64 26.13
CA ALA A 802 -2.74 -16.05 24.90
C ALA A 802 -3.78 -15.11 24.26
N ILE A 803 -3.36 -13.89 23.93
CA ILE A 803 -4.25 -12.87 23.35
C ILE A 803 -4.45 -13.12 21.85
N LYS A 804 -5.69 -12.98 21.38
CA LYS A 804 -6.04 -13.03 19.96
C LYS A 804 -6.31 -11.61 19.47
N LEU A 805 -5.36 -11.06 18.73
CA LEU A 805 -5.45 -9.71 18.16
C LEU A 805 -5.77 -9.79 16.65
N PRO A 806 -6.67 -8.94 16.13
CA PRO A 806 -7.00 -8.90 14.71
C PRO A 806 -5.84 -8.34 13.88
N LYS A 807 -5.66 -8.86 12.66
CA LYS A 807 -4.59 -8.44 11.73
C LYS A 807 -4.88 -7.09 11.03
N HIS A 808 -6.16 -6.70 10.93
CA HIS A 808 -6.58 -5.47 10.23
C HIS A 808 -7.19 -4.46 11.19
N GLU A 809 -7.12 -3.18 10.82
CA GLU A 809 -7.75 -2.08 11.58
C GLU A 809 -9.26 -2.04 11.36
N GLU A 810 -10.00 -1.85 12.45
CA GLU A 810 -11.46 -1.72 12.41
C GLU A 810 -11.88 -0.24 12.44
N LEU A 811 -12.86 0.13 11.61
CA LEU A 811 -13.49 1.46 11.61
C LEU A 811 -14.47 1.58 12.78
N CYS A 812 -13.95 1.83 13.97
CA CYS A 812 -14.73 2.09 15.19
C CYS A 812 -14.04 3.12 16.08
N SER A 813 -14.76 3.69 17.05
CA SER A 813 -14.15 4.58 18.06
C SER A 813 -13.16 3.83 18.95
N THR A 814 -12.17 4.52 19.51
CA THR A 814 -11.24 3.94 20.49
C THR A 814 -12.00 3.40 21.70
N LYS A 815 -13.07 4.07 22.13
CA LYS A 815 -13.95 3.60 23.21
C LYS A 815 -14.55 2.21 22.91
N GLN A 816 -15.04 1.98 21.69
CA GLN A 816 -15.58 0.67 21.30
C GLN A 816 -14.48 -0.36 21.10
N TRP A 817 -13.34 0.06 20.55
CA TRP A 817 -12.19 -0.80 20.33
C TRP A 817 -11.61 -1.35 21.64
N LEU A 818 -11.41 -0.48 22.65
CA LEU A 818 -10.93 -0.85 23.98
C LEU A 818 -11.92 -1.70 24.78
N LYS A 819 -13.22 -1.71 24.44
CA LYS A 819 -14.17 -2.69 25.03
C LYS A 819 -13.83 -4.13 24.65
N ARG A 820 -13.13 -4.34 23.53
CA ARG A 820 -12.69 -5.67 23.07
C ARG A 820 -11.23 -5.93 23.38
N PHE A 821 -10.38 -4.92 23.20
CA PHE A 821 -8.92 -5.06 23.27
C PHE A 821 -8.27 -4.32 24.44
N GLY A 822 -9.04 -3.74 25.35
CA GLY A 822 -8.51 -3.09 26.56
C GLY A 822 -7.93 -4.10 27.55
N ILE A 823 -7.00 -3.64 28.38
CA ILE A 823 -6.21 -4.46 29.32
C ILE A 823 -7.14 -5.25 30.26
N LYS A 824 -8.17 -4.58 30.77
CA LYS A 824 -9.17 -5.19 31.66
C LYS A 824 -9.95 -6.32 30.97
N ASN A 825 -10.31 -6.16 29.70
CA ASN A 825 -11.13 -7.11 28.95
C ASN A 825 -10.31 -8.31 28.46
N LEU A 826 -9.03 -8.08 28.17
CA LEU A 826 -8.06 -9.13 27.85
C LEU A 826 -7.55 -9.88 29.10
N LYS A 827 -8.01 -9.51 30.30
CA LYS A 827 -7.58 -10.09 31.59
C LYS A 827 -6.07 -9.94 31.86
N LEU A 828 -5.46 -8.88 31.34
CA LEU A 828 -4.04 -8.54 31.52
C LEU A 828 -3.83 -7.47 32.61
N ASP A 829 -4.80 -7.28 33.50
CA ASP A 829 -4.69 -6.34 34.61
C ASP A 829 -3.87 -6.99 35.75
N LEU A 830 -2.59 -6.62 35.84
CA LEU A 830 -1.61 -7.27 36.73
C LEU A 830 -2.06 -7.26 38.20
N GLU A 831 -2.60 -6.14 38.66
CA GLU A 831 -3.11 -6.00 40.04
C GLU A 831 -4.25 -6.97 40.33
N LYS A 832 -5.17 -7.19 39.38
CA LYS A 832 -6.26 -8.17 39.51
C LYS A 832 -5.80 -9.62 39.37
N MET A 833 -4.70 -9.86 38.67
CA MET A 833 -4.09 -11.19 38.59
C MET A 833 -3.45 -11.58 39.93
N LEU A 834 -2.88 -10.61 40.64
CA LEU A 834 -2.23 -10.77 41.94
C LEU A 834 -3.19 -10.66 43.14
N SER A 835 -4.41 -10.13 42.93
CA SER A 835 -5.41 -9.97 43.98
C SER A 835 -6.32 -11.20 44.12
N GLY A 836 -5.73 -12.34 44.52
CA GLY A 836 -6.46 -13.50 45.04
C GLY A 836 -6.72 -13.42 46.55
N PRO A 837 -7.78 -14.05 47.08
CA PRO A 837 -8.09 -14.05 48.52
C PRO A 837 -7.03 -14.74 49.40
N GLU A 838 -6.09 -15.46 48.79
CA GLU A 838 -5.00 -16.19 49.47
C GLU A 838 -3.66 -15.42 49.48
N CYS A 839 -3.63 -14.17 48.97
CA CYS A 839 -2.38 -13.43 48.73
C CYS A 839 -2.18 -12.20 49.65
N SER A 840 -3.09 -11.91 50.58
CA SER A 840 -3.01 -10.74 51.48
C SER A 840 -2.55 -11.15 52.87
N HIS A 841 -1.54 -10.49 53.42
CA HIS A 841 -1.20 -10.59 54.84
C HIS A 841 -2.21 -9.80 55.68
N PRO A 842 -2.96 -10.45 56.59
CA PRO A 842 -3.60 -9.73 57.67
C PRO A 842 -2.53 -9.36 58.70
N ASP A 843 -2.12 -8.09 58.72
CA ASP A 843 -1.23 -7.55 59.74
C ASP A 843 -2.06 -7.25 61.01
N ASN A 844 -2.58 -8.32 61.63
CA ASN A 844 -3.47 -8.19 62.79
C ASN A 844 -2.64 -8.14 64.09
N LEU A 845 -2.89 -7.11 64.89
CA LEU A 845 -2.36 -7.01 66.26
C LEU A 845 -2.99 -8.11 67.11
N VAL A 846 -2.20 -9.06 67.62
CA VAL A 846 -2.70 -10.07 68.56
C VAL A 846 -2.84 -9.40 69.93
N PRO A 847 -4.07 -9.20 70.46
CA PRO A 847 -4.30 -8.40 71.68
C PRO A 847 -3.57 -8.96 72.92
N SER A 848 -3.32 -10.26 72.95
CA SER A 848 -2.71 -10.99 74.06
C SER A 848 -1.19 -10.78 74.20
N VAL A 849 -0.49 -10.27 73.17
CA VAL A 849 0.99 -10.21 73.15
C VAL A 849 1.52 -8.81 72.80
N GLN A 850 0.65 -7.87 72.39
CA GLN A 850 1.03 -6.52 71.92
C GLN A 850 2.19 -6.49 70.90
N LYS A 851 2.40 -7.59 70.18
CA LYS A 851 3.37 -7.72 69.09
C LYS A 851 2.63 -8.06 67.82
N ARG A 852 3.03 -7.45 66.70
CA ARG A 852 2.63 -7.90 65.36
C ARG A 852 3.36 -9.21 65.09
N VAL A 853 2.62 -10.27 64.83
CA VAL A 853 3.19 -11.61 64.59
C VAL A 853 2.82 -12.02 63.17
N SER A 854 3.82 -12.10 62.29
CA SER A 854 3.69 -12.72 60.97
C SER A 854 3.81 -14.25 61.08
N ALA A 855 3.06 -14.99 60.26
CA ALA A 855 3.12 -16.46 60.28
C ALA A 855 4.46 -16.96 59.72
N ARG A 856 5.12 -17.93 60.40
CA ARG A 856 6.45 -18.48 60.03
C ARG A 856 6.55 -19.10 58.63
N TYR A 857 5.43 -19.45 57.98
CA TYR A 857 5.39 -19.98 56.60
C TYR A 857 5.58 -18.92 55.51
N CYS A 858 5.67 -17.63 55.87
CA CYS A 858 5.70 -16.50 54.94
C CYS A 858 7.10 -16.18 54.38
N ALA A 859 8.15 -16.91 54.79
CA ALA A 859 9.51 -16.75 54.29
C ALA A 859 9.75 -17.44 52.93
N ILE A 860 8.85 -18.33 52.51
CA ILE A 860 9.01 -19.21 51.32
C ILE A 860 8.58 -18.50 50.02
N PHE A 861 7.79 -17.42 50.11
CA PHE A 861 7.27 -16.72 48.94
C PHE A 861 7.76 -15.26 48.89
N PRO A 862 8.31 -14.79 47.76
CA PRO A 862 8.76 -13.41 47.63
C PRO A 862 7.59 -12.44 47.81
N ASN A 863 7.83 -11.40 48.61
CA ASN A 863 6.83 -10.41 49.00
C ASN A 863 7.00 -9.13 48.18
N VAL A 864 5.88 -8.58 47.70
CA VAL A 864 5.86 -7.32 46.94
C VAL A 864 4.77 -6.40 47.47
N GLN A 865 5.06 -5.10 47.51
CA GLN A 865 4.12 -4.08 47.96
C GLN A 865 3.31 -3.56 46.77
N ILE A 866 1.99 -3.76 46.82
CA ILE A 866 1.06 -3.28 45.78
C ILE A 866 0.03 -2.39 46.46
N ASN A 867 -0.01 -1.11 46.09
CA ASN A 867 -0.93 -0.11 46.67
C ASN A 867 -0.85 -0.05 48.21
N GLY A 868 0.35 -0.13 48.78
CA GLY A 868 0.59 -0.07 50.23
C GLY A 868 0.41 -1.38 51.00
N ILE A 869 -0.12 -2.45 50.37
CA ILE A 869 -0.36 -3.75 51.01
C ILE A 869 0.73 -4.75 50.58
N VAL A 870 1.34 -5.44 51.54
CA VAL A 870 2.30 -6.53 51.28
C VAL A 870 1.55 -7.77 50.83
N LYS A 871 1.90 -8.31 49.66
CA LYS A 871 1.29 -9.50 49.07
C LYS A 871 2.35 -10.52 48.66
N HIS A 872 2.02 -11.80 48.77
CA HIS A 872 2.84 -12.89 48.26
C HIS A 872 2.74 -12.97 46.73
N LEU A 873 3.88 -13.06 46.06
CA LEU A 873 3.96 -13.20 44.61
C LEU A 873 3.86 -14.68 44.22
N HIS A 874 2.68 -15.11 43.76
CA HIS A 874 2.42 -16.50 43.35
C HIS A 874 2.74 -16.80 41.88
N LEU A 875 3.17 -15.78 41.11
CA LEU A 875 3.55 -15.93 39.71
C LEU A 875 4.98 -16.43 39.59
N THR A 876 5.19 -17.46 38.78
CA THR A 876 6.54 -17.96 38.47
C THR A 876 7.28 -17.00 37.53
N PRO A 877 8.63 -17.03 37.47
CA PRO A 877 9.40 -16.27 36.49
C PRO A 877 8.99 -16.56 35.03
N ALA A 878 8.60 -17.81 34.74
CA ALA A 878 8.12 -18.22 33.43
C ALA A 878 6.75 -17.60 33.08
N GLU A 879 5.82 -17.56 34.04
CA GLU A 879 4.53 -16.88 33.88
C GLU A 879 4.72 -15.37 33.71
N LEU A 880 5.61 -14.73 34.48
CA LEU A 880 5.93 -13.31 34.28
C LEU A 880 6.56 -13.04 32.90
N LYS A 881 7.44 -13.94 32.41
CA LYS A 881 7.99 -13.85 31.05
C LYS A 881 6.89 -13.99 29.99
N GLN A 882 5.95 -14.90 30.18
CA GLN A 882 4.78 -15.05 29.29
C GLN A 882 3.90 -13.79 29.32
N TYR A 883 3.63 -13.22 30.50
CA TYR A 883 2.88 -11.98 30.64
C TYR A 883 3.56 -10.81 29.92
N LEU A 884 4.89 -10.66 30.07
CA LEU A 884 5.67 -9.64 29.35
C LEU A 884 5.57 -9.82 27.83
N SER A 885 5.66 -11.05 27.33
CA SER A 885 5.51 -11.34 25.89
C SER A 885 4.11 -10.99 25.37
N GLU A 886 3.05 -11.33 26.09
CA GLU A 886 1.68 -11.03 25.68
C GLU A 886 1.37 -9.52 25.77
N THR A 887 1.87 -8.83 26.78
CA THR A 887 1.73 -7.37 26.90
C THR A 887 2.53 -6.62 25.84
N GLU A 888 3.67 -7.15 25.39
CA GLU A 888 4.46 -6.57 24.29
C GLU A 888 3.72 -6.68 22.95
N LYS A 889 3.09 -7.82 22.65
CA LYS A 889 2.19 -7.96 21.49
C LYS A 889 1.03 -6.96 21.55
N LEU A 890 0.47 -6.74 22.74
CA LEU A 890 -0.59 -5.75 22.92
C LEU A 890 -0.09 -4.31 22.73
N MET A 891 1.12 -4.01 23.21
CA MET A 891 1.76 -2.70 23.05
C MET A 891 1.96 -2.37 21.56
N GLN A 892 2.53 -3.31 20.79
CA GLN A 892 2.68 -3.17 19.35
C GLN A 892 1.33 -2.86 18.67
N ARG A 893 0.25 -3.50 19.13
CA ARG A 893 -1.09 -3.27 18.60
C ARG A 893 -1.65 -1.90 18.97
N TYR A 894 -1.42 -1.42 20.19
CA TYR A 894 -1.80 -0.05 20.59
C TYR A 894 -1.02 1.00 19.80
N THR A 895 0.29 0.80 19.60
CA THR A 895 1.12 1.65 18.75
C THR A 895 0.62 1.66 17.31
N GLN A 896 0.30 0.50 16.74
CA GLN A 896 -0.27 0.42 15.39
C GLN A 896 -1.60 1.16 15.29
N ARG A 897 -2.46 1.05 16.32
CA ARG A 897 -3.72 1.78 16.38
C ARG A 897 -3.52 3.30 16.51
N MET A 898 -2.52 3.73 17.26
CA MET A 898 -2.14 5.15 17.39
C MET A 898 -1.65 5.71 16.05
N LYS A 899 -0.71 5.00 15.39
CA LYS A 899 -0.24 5.33 14.04
C LYS A 899 -1.38 5.34 13.03
N TRP A 900 -2.36 4.45 13.19
CA TRP A 900 -3.57 4.47 12.38
C TRP A 900 -4.29 5.79 12.61
N LEU A 901 -4.68 6.16 13.83
CA LEU A 901 -5.41 7.41 14.12
C LEU A 901 -4.69 8.67 13.62
N LEU A 902 -3.35 8.68 13.63
CA LEU A 902 -2.53 9.81 13.21
C LEU A 902 -2.20 9.86 11.70
N LYS A 903 -2.78 8.97 10.86
CA LYS A 903 -2.47 8.91 9.43
C LYS A 903 -3.53 9.56 8.54
N GLY A 904 -3.10 10.40 7.59
CA GLY A 904 -3.97 11.04 6.58
C GLY A 904 -4.98 11.99 7.23
N SER A 905 -6.17 12.13 6.63
CA SER A 905 -7.21 13.05 7.14
C SER A 905 -7.66 12.78 8.59
N ARG A 906 -7.46 11.57 9.11
CA ARG A 906 -7.84 11.19 10.48
C ARG A 906 -7.01 11.89 11.55
N CYS A 907 -5.80 12.33 11.20
CA CYS A 907 -4.97 13.12 12.09
C CYS A 907 -5.65 14.45 12.44
N MET A 908 -6.23 15.11 11.44
CA MET A 908 -6.82 16.44 11.60
C MET A 908 -8.30 16.43 12.00
N PHE A 909 -9.10 15.51 11.47
CA PHE A 909 -10.56 15.51 11.67
C PHE A 909 -11.05 14.35 12.56
N GLY A 910 -10.15 13.45 12.98
CA GLY A 910 -10.53 12.20 13.61
C GLY A 910 -11.17 11.21 12.61
N ALA A 911 -11.59 10.05 13.13
CA ALA A 911 -12.22 9.01 12.33
C ALA A 911 -13.73 9.23 12.21
N VAL A 912 -14.24 9.34 10.98
CA VAL A 912 -15.68 9.45 10.68
C VAL A 912 -16.33 8.06 10.71
N LEU A 913 -17.35 7.87 11.55
CA LEU A 913 -17.95 6.55 11.80
C LEU A 913 -19.35 6.40 11.22
N GLU A 914 -20.05 7.50 11.05
CA GLU A 914 -21.46 7.54 10.66
C GLU A 914 -21.61 7.45 9.14
N LYS A 915 -22.74 6.90 8.68
CA LYS A 915 -23.02 6.71 7.24
C LYS A 915 -23.66 7.92 6.57
N THR A 916 -24.14 8.87 7.36
CA THR A 916 -24.73 10.12 6.92
C THR A 916 -24.17 11.25 7.77
N VAL A 917 -23.47 12.19 7.15
CA VAL A 917 -22.68 13.21 7.87
C VAL A 917 -22.91 14.60 7.27
N CYS A 918 -23.11 15.61 8.11
CA CYS A 918 -23.06 17.01 7.67
C CYS A 918 -21.85 17.69 8.30
N VAL A 919 -20.95 18.22 7.47
CA VAL A 919 -19.77 18.96 7.92
C VAL A 919 -20.15 20.43 8.06
N LEU A 920 -20.07 20.96 9.28
CA LEU A 920 -20.26 22.37 9.58
C LEU A 920 -18.88 23.04 9.66
N LEU A 921 -18.57 23.93 8.74
CA LEU A 921 -17.27 24.58 8.61
C LEU A 921 -17.36 26.07 8.97
N ASP A 922 -16.60 26.48 9.97
CA ASP A 922 -16.42 27.88 10.33
C ASP A 922 -15.49 28.58 9.34
N VAL A 923 -15.96 29.67 8.72
CA VAL A 923 -15.16 30.57 7.86
C VAL A 923 -15.22 32.01 8.37
N SER A 924 -15.40 32.20 9.67
CA SER A 924 -15.26 33.49 10.32
C SER A 924 -13.86 34.09 10.13
N GLY A 925 -13.72 35.40 10.36
CA GLY A 925 -12.44 36.09 10.19
C GLY A 925 -11.28 35.52 11.02
N SER A 926 -11.56 34.88 12.16
CA SER A 926 -10.52 34.24 12.99
C SER A 926 -9.95 32.95 12.39
N MET A 927 -10.68 32.32 11.46
CA MET A 927 -10.25 31.11 10.74
C MET A 927 -9.32 31.40 9.56
N ALA A 928 -9.05 32.68 9.24
CA ALA A 928 -8.34 33.10 8.03
C ALA A 928 -6.95 32.47 7.88
N SER A 929 -6.16 32.38 8.96
CA SER A 929 -4.83 31.78 8.93
C SER A 929 -4.85 30.25 8.76
N PHE A 930 -5.96 29.60 9.13
CA PHE A 930 -6.10 28.13 9.12
C PHE A 930 -6.83 27.61 7.89
N LEU A 931 -7.60 28.46 7.19
CA LEU A 931 -8.42 28.05 6.06
C LEU A 931 -7.62 27.33 4.94
N PRO A 932 -6.41 27.76 4.53
CA PRO A 932 -5.67 27.07 3.46
C PRO A 932 -5.27 25.64 3.82
N GLU A 933 -4.82 25.41 5.06
CA GLU A 933 -4.48 24.07 5.55
C GLU A 933 -5.74 23.22 5.73
N LEU A 934 -6.82 23.85 6.21
CA LEU A 934 -8.11 23.22 6.40
C LEU A 934 -8.77 22.78 5.08
N GLN A 935 -8.66 23.58 4.02
CA GLN A 935 -9.13 23.23 2.67
C GLN A 935 -8.40 22.01 2.11
N LYS A 936 -7.07 21.98 2.22
CA LYS A 936 -6.26 20.79 1.85
C LYS A 936 -6.68 19.57 2.66
N GLY A 937 -6.87 19.76 3.96
CA GLY A 937 -7.38 18.75 4.88
C GLY A 937 -8.74 18.19 4.50
N LEU A 938 -9.70 19.06 4.24
CA LEU A 938 -11.06 18.69 3.90
C LEU A 938 -11.12 17.97 2.57
N ALA A 939 -10.28 18.34 1.59
CA ALA A 939 -10.12 17.58 0.36
C ALA A 939 -9.65 16.14 0.67
N LEU A 940 -8.66 15.96 1.54
CA LEU A 940 -8.24 14.63 1.99
C LEU A 940 -9.36 13.91 2.77
N LEU A 941 -10.15 14.60 3.59
CA LEU A 941 -11.28 14.01 4.32
C LEU A 941 -12.34 13.44 3.36
N ILE A 942 -12.68 14.22 2.33
CA ILE A 942 -13.65 13.83 1.29
C ILE A 942 -13.19 12.54 0.60
N TRP A 943 -11.93 12.45 0.20
CA TRP A 943 -11.41 11.29 -0.52
C TRP A 943 -11.09 10.09 0.38
N ASP A 944 -10.32 10.30 1.45
CA ASP A 944 -9.81 9.24 2.32
C ASP A 944 -10.90 8.58 3.17
N GLN A 945 -11.91 9.35 3.60
CA GLN A 945 -12.92 8.88 4.54
C GLN A 945 -14.34 8.87 3.94
N LEU A 946 -14.82 9.99 3.38
CA LEU A 946 -16.22 10.09 2.96
C LEU A 946 -16.49 9.24 1.71
N HIS A 947 -15.68 9.39 0.66
CA HIS A 947 -15.77 8.61 -0.57
C HIS A 947 -15.37 7.14 -0.34
N ALA A 948 -14.21 6.89 0.29
CA ALA A 948 -13.73 5.53 0.54
C ALA A 948 -14.72 4.66 1.35
N ASN A 949 -15.46 5.24 2.29
CA ASN A 949 -16.44 4.53 3.12
C ASN A 949 -17.90 4.66 2.62
N SER A 950 -18.09 5.27 1.45
CA SER A 950 -19.40 5.54 0.81
C SER A 950 -20.38 6.27 1.74
N VAL A 951 -19.91 7.29 2.45
CA VAL A 951 -20.69 8.13 3.36
C VAL A 951 -21.53 9.11 2.55
N ARG A 952 -22.82 9.25 2.86
CA ARG A 952 -23.62 10.36 2.35
C ARG A 952 -23.23 11.61 3.12
N PHE A 953 -22.91 12.69 2.43
CA PHE A 953 -22.49 13.90 3.10
C PHE A 953 -23.07 15.17 2.49
N ASN A 954 -23.06 16.24 3.28
CA ASN A 954 -23.26 17.60 2.83
C ASN A 954 -22.35 18.52 3.64
N MET A 955 -22.14 19.74 3.15
CA MET A 955 -21.30 20.73 3.79
C MET A 955 -22.09 22.02 3.98
N VAL A 956 -22.01 22.55 5.19
CA VAL A 956 -22.59 23.83 5.58
C VAL A 956 -21.46 24.69 6.08
N VAL A 957 -21.29 25.84 5.45
CA VAL A 957 -20.28 26.82 5.82
C VAL A 957 -20.96 27.97 6.53
N PHE A 958 -20.38 28.46 7.62
CA PHE A 958 -20.96 29.54 8.38
C PHE A 958 -19.93 30.59 8.76
N SER A 959 -20.37 31.84 8.71
CA SER A 959 -19.66 32.99 9.26
C SER A 959 -20.66 34.01 9.81
N GLY A 960 -20.88 35.16 9.16
CA GLY A 960 -22.03 36.03 9.44
C GLY A 960 -23.35 35.48 8.87
N GLU A 961 -23.25 34.60 7.88
CA GLU A 961 -24.38 33.93 7.21
C GLU A 961 -24.08 32.43 7.05
N VAL A 962 -25.11 31.63 6.81
CA VAL A 962 -24.99 30.19 6.55
C VAL A 962 -25.16 29.91 5.07
N ARG A 963 -24.19 29.22 4.46
CA ARG A 963 -24.22 28.78 3.05
C ARG A 963 -24.16 27.27 2.98
N LEU A 964 -25.00 26.69 2.12
CA LEU A 964 -25.03 25.26 1.89
C LEU A 964 -24.36 24.95 0.55
N TRP A 965 -23.56 23.90 0.51
CA TRP A 965 -23.03 23.38 -0.75
C TRP A 965 -24.14 22.79 -1.62
N GLN A 966 -24.94 21.90 -1.02
CA GLN A 966 -26.08 21.26 -1.68
C GLN A 966 -27.36 21.44 -0.84
N ALA A 967 -28.52 21.45 -1.49
CA ALA A 967 -29.82 21.62 -0.83
C ALA A 967 -30.22 20.42 0.06
N GLY A 968 -29.59 19.26 -0.11
CA GLY A 968 -29.90 18.03 0.60
C GLY A 968 -28.68 17.12 0.75
N MET A 969 -28.84 16.02 1.49
CA MET A 969 -27.77 15.04 1.70
C MET A 969 -27.47 14.28 0.40
N VAL A 970 -26.22 14.34 -0.07
CA VAL A 970 -25.82 13.71 -1.34
C VAL A 970 -24.94 12.47 -1.12
N GLN A 971 -24.91 11.58 -2.11
CA GLN A 971 -24.03 10.41 -2.10
C GLN A 971 -22.62 10.80 -2.52
N SER A 972 -21.60 10.22 -1.89
CA SER A 972 -20.18 10.42 -2.25
C SER A 972 -19.79 9.72 -3.55
N THR A 973 -20.33 10.17 -4.69
CA THR A 973 -19.84 9.79 -6.03
C THR A 973 -18.57 10.58 -6.37
N LYS A 974 -17.75 10.08 -7.30
CA LYS A 974 -16.50 10.76 -7.70
C LYS A 974 -16.76 12.19 -8.19
N ASP A 975 -17.81 12.41 -8.97
CA ASP A 975 -18.11 13.73 -9.55
C ASP A 975 -18.59 14.72 -8.49
N LEU A 976 -19.47 14.27 -7.57
CA LEU A 976 -19.91 15.12 -6.44
C LEU A 976 -18.78 15.38 -5.45
N CYS A 977 -17.84 14.46 -5.27
CA CYS A 977 -16.65 14.70 -4.46
C CYS A 977 -15.70 15.73 -5.12
N LYS A 978 -15.55 15.71 -6.45
CA LYS A 978 -14.79 16.76 -7.17
C LYS A 978 -15.48 18.11 -7.06
N ASP A 979 -16.81 18.16 -7.24
CA ASP A 979 -17.63 19.36 -7.09
C ASP A 979 -17.52 19.95 -5.66
N ALA A 980 -17.62 19.10 -4.64
CA ALA A 980 -17.42 19.52 -3.25
C ALA A 980 -16.05 20.16 -3.01
N VAL A 981 -14.98 19.57 -3.56
CA VAL A 981 -13.62 20.11 -3.42
C VAL A 981 -13.46 21.43 -4.19
N GLN A 982 -14.05 21.54 -5.37
CA GLN A 982 -14.05 22.79 -6.14
C GLN A 982 -14.80 23.90 -5.39
N TRP A 983 -15.97 23.58 -4.83
CA TRP A 983 -16.74 24.51 -4.00
C TRP A 983 -15.97 24.94 -2.74
N LEU A 984 -15.28 24.01 -2.07
CA LEU A 984 -14.43 24.31 -0.92
C LEU A 984 -13.30 25.30 -1.24
N ASN A 985 -12.66 25.16 -2.40
CA ASN A 985 -11.57 26.02 -2.83
C ASN A 985 -12.03 27.45 -3.18
N GLN A 986 -13.33 27.67 -3.39
CA GLN A 986 -13.91 28.99 -3.65
C GLN A 986 -14.28 29.76 -2.37
N LEU A 987 -14.19 29.11 -1.20
CA LEU A 987 -14.55 29.73 0.07
C LEU A 987 -13.49 30.76 0.51
N SER A 988 -13.96 31.87 1.07
CA SER A 988 -13.14 32.91 1.69
C SER A 988 -13.64 33.22 3.09
N THR A 989 -12.71 33.52 4.02
CA THR A 989 -13.06 33.88 5.39
C THR A 989 -13.53 35.33 5.48
N HIS A 990 -14.63 35.58 6.18
CA HIS A 990 -15.18 36.91 6.37
C HIS A 990 -16.21 36.93 7.51
N GLY A 991 -16.42 38.07 8.16
CA GLY A 991 -17.51 38.24 9.13
C GLY A 991 -17.30 37.54 10.49
N GLY A 992 -18.38 37.49 11.27
CA GLY A 992 -18.46 36.84 12.59
C GLY A 992 -18.69 35.33 12.52
N SER A 993 -19.08 34.70 13.64
CA SER A 993 -19.36 33.26 13.74
C SER A 993 -20.78 32.97 14.26
N CYS A 994 -21.68 32.65 13.33
CA CYS A 994 -23.09 32.31 13.58
C CYS A 994 -23.32 30.82 13.88
N THR A 995 -22.55 30.26 14.82
CA THR A 995 -22.57 28.82 15.16
C THR A 995 -23.97 28.27 15.44
N LEU A 996 -24.83 29.05 16.10
CA LEU A 996 -26.20 28.63 16.43
C LEU A 996 -27.05 28.35 15.18
N GLN A 997 -27.01 29.25 14.20
CA GLN A 997 -27.75 29.13 12.96
C GLN A 997 -27.23 27.98 12.10
N ALA A 998 -25.91 27.74 12.12
CA ALA A 998 -25.29 26.60 11.46
C ALA A 998 -25.75 25.27 12.06
N LEU A 999 -25.84 25.17 13.39
CA LEU A 999 -26.34 23.98 14.08
C LEU A 999 -27.83 23.75 13.79
N GLN A 1000 -28.66 24.79 13.84
CA GLN A 1000 -30.09 24.69 13.47
C GLN A 1000 -30.27 24.25 12.01
N THR A 1001 -29.48 24.80 11.08
CA THR A 1001 -29.49 24.42 9.67
C THR A 1001 -29.06 22.96 9.48
N GLY A 1002 -27.99 22.54 10.18
CA GLY A 1002 -27.54 21.15 10.20
C GLY A 1002 -28.61 20.18 10.74
N CYS A 1003 -29.37 20.59 11.76
CA CYS A 1003 -30.49 19.82 12.32
C CYS A 1003 -31.73 19.79 11.42
N GLY A 1004 -31.80 20.69 10.43
CA GLY A 1004 -32.85 20.73 9.42
C GLY A 1004 -32.80 19.56 8.43
N PHE A 1005 -31.65 18.89 8.32
CA PHE A 1005 -31.48 17.67 7.52
C PHE A 1005 -32.12 16.43 8.20
N GLU A 1006 -32.18 15.30 7.48
CA GLU A 1006 -32.88 14.05 7.89
C GLU A 1006 -32.57 13.58 9.33
N ASP A 1007 -33.51 12.86 9.96
CA ASP A 1007 -33.50 12.46 11.39
C ASP A 1007 -32.33 11.55 11.86
N ALA A 1008 -31.35 11.23 11.00
CA ALA A 1008 -30.22 10.34 11.30
C ALA A 1008 -28.86 10.87 10.80
N VAL A 1009 -28.66 12.19 10.79
CA VAL A 1009 -27.41 12.85 10.38
C VAL A 1009 -26.52 13.10 11.60
N ALA A 1010 -25.24 12.75 11.50
CA ALA A 1010 -24.23 13.20 12.46
C ALA A 1010 -23.61 14.52 11.99
N LEU A 1011 -23.52 15.50 12.90
CA LEU A 1011 -22.93 16.80 12.60
C LEU A 1011 -21.45 16.79 12.99
N TYR A 1012 -20.59 17.30 12.13
CA TYR A 1012 -19.16 17.49 12.38
C TYR A 1012 -18.85 18.98 12.34
N LEU A 1013 -18.75 19.61 13.51
CA LEU A 1013 -18.47 21.02 13.68
C LEU A 1013 -16.97 21.26 13.72
N ILE A 1014 -16.46 22.04 12.77
CA ILE A 1014 -15.06 22.45 12.66
C ILE A 1014 -15.00 23.95 12.92
N SER A 1015 -14.38 24.36 14.03
CA SER A 1015 -14.32 25.76 14.46
C SER A 1015 -13.17 25.98 15.45
N ASP A 1016 -12.74 27.23 15.61
CA ASP A 1016 -11.84 27.68 16.68
C ASP A 1016 -12.58 27.87 18.03
N GLY A 1017 -13.92 27.76 18.03
CA GLY A 1017 -14.80 27.82 19.20
C GLY A 1017 -15.25 29.23 19.57
N ARG A 1018 -14.90 30.24 18.78
CA ARG A 1018 -15.42 31.61 18.94
C ARG A 1018 -16.81 31.69 18.32
N SER A 1019 -17.76 32.30 19.02
CA SER A 1019 -19.13 32.48 18.54
C SER A 1019 -19.65 33.87 18.85
N ASP A 1020 -20.47 34.42 17.96
CA ASP A 1020 -21.09 35.75 18.16
C ASP A 1020 -22.20 35.70 19.23
N SER A 1021 -22.74 34.51 19.48
CA SER A 1021 -23.73 34.24 20.53
C SER A 1021 -23.05 33.71 21.80
N SER A 1022 -23.69 33.89 22.96
CA SER A 1022 -23.15 33.36 24.22
C SER A 1022 -23.13 31.83 24.24
N HIS A 1023 -22.04 31.24 24.73
CA HIS A 1023 -21.88 29.78 24.84
C HIS A 1023 -23.02 29.12 25.63
N SER A 1024 -23.55 29.79 26.67
CA SER A 1024 -24.67 29.31 27.47
C SER A 1024 -25.98 29.22 26.69
N LEU A 1025 -26.24 30.18 25.79
CA LEU A 1025 -27.42 30.17 24.94
C LEU A 1025 -27.34 29.04 23.91
N ILE A 1026 -26.17 28.85 23.28
CA ILE A 1026 -25.96 27.77 22.31
C ILE A 1026 -26.15 26.40 22.97
N LEU A 1027 -25.60 26.19 24.17
CA LEU A 1027 -25.76 24.93 24.91
C LEU A 1027 -27.23 24.67 25.29
N ARG A 1028 -27.99 25.70 25.69
CA ARG A 1028 -29.42 25.57 26.00
C ARG A 1028 -30.24 25.19 24.75
N GLU A 1029 -29.91 25.79 23.61
CA GLU A 1029 -30.57 25.45 22.34
C GLU A 1029 -30.24 24.02 21.91
N ILE A 1030 -28.99 23.58 22.04
CA ILE A 1030 -28.58 22.20 21.76
C ILE A 1030 -29.35 21.20 22.63
N ASP A 1031 -29.54 21.51 23.91
CA ASP A 1031 -30.32 20.66 24.81
C ASP A 1031 -31.80 20.58 24.38
N THR A 1032 -32.34 21.65 23.81
CA THR A 1032 -33.70 21.68 23.22
C THR A 1032 -33.76 20.84 21.94
N LEU A 1033 -32.83 21.06 21.00
CA LEU A 1033 -32.74 20.33 19.74
C LEU A 1033 -32.51 18.82 19.95
N ARG A 1034 -31.75 18.45 20.99
CA ARG A 1034 -31.52 17.06 21.39
C ARG A 1034 -32.79 16.36 21.90
N GLN A 1035 -33.69 17.09 22.58
CA GLN A 1035 -34.96 16.54 23.05
C GLN A 1035 -35.94 16.32 21.89
N GLU A 1036 -35.91 17.20 20.89
CA GLU A 1036 -36.76 17.12 19.70
C GLU A 1036 -36.29 16.06 18.69
N LYS A 1037 -34.96 15.94 18.49
CA LYS A 1037 -34.33 15.01 17.54
C LYS A 1037 -33.11 14.33 18.16
N GLY A 1038 -32.90 13.05 17.86
CA GLY A 1038 -31.74 12.26 18.30
C GLY A 1038 -30.42 12.69 17.63
N LEU A 1039 -29.90 13.84 18.02
CA LEU A 1039 -28.76 14.51 17.38
C LEU A 1039 -27.42 14.08 18.00
N THR A 1040 -26.41 13.82 17.15
CA THR A 1040 -25.01 13.60 17.57
C THR A 1040 -24.11 14.64 16.91
N ILE A 1041 -23.39 15.42 17.72
CA ILE A 1041 -22.49 16.47 17.24
C ILE A 1041 -21.06 16.11 17.63
N HIS A 1042 -20.20 15.92 16.65
CA HIS A 1042 -18.76 15.81 16.81
C HIS A 1042 -18.13 17.20 16.63
N THR A 1043 -17.17 17.54 17.47
CA THR A 1043 -16.48 18.84 17.40
C THR A 1043 -15.00 18.63 17.13
N ILE A 1044 -14.46 19.44 16.23
CA ILE A 1044 -13.07 19.44 15.80
C ILE A 1044 -12.55 20.85 16.04
N ALA A 1045 -11.62 20.99 16.99
CA ALA A 1045 -11.01 22.26 17.33
C ALA A 1045 -9.85 22.57 16.39
N VAL A 1046 -9.91 23.73 15.75
CA VAL A 1046 -8.82 24.26 14.91
C VAL A 1046 -8.11 25.34 15.70
N ASN A 1047 -6.88 25.05 16.14
CA ASN A 1047 -6.01 25.91 16.95
C ASN A 1047 -6.64 26.50 18.24
N SER A 1048 -6.68 25.73 19.32
CA SER A 1048 -7.31 26.14 20.57
C SER A 1048 -6.30 26.53 21.66
N HIS A 1049 -5.59 27.64 21.47
CA HIS A 1049 -4.82 28.27 22.55
C HIS A 1049 -5.75 28.81 23.66
N ASP A 1050 -7.02 29.06 23.33
CA ASP A 1050 -8.05 29.49 24.26
C ASP A 1050 -8.76 28.29 24.90
N ARG A 1051 -8.49 28.08 26.21
CA ARG A 1051 -9.10 27.01 27.00
C ARG A 1051 -10.62 27.12 27.09
N VAL A 1052 -11.18 28.33 27.09
CA VAL A 1052 -12.63 28.53 27.25
C VAL A 1052 -13.37 28.06 26.00
N CYS A 1053 -12.91 28.47 24.82
CA CYS A 1053 -13.47 28.03 23.54
C CYS A 1053 -13.32 26.51 23.35
N CYS A 1054 -12.19 25.94 23.79
CA CYS A 1054 -11.93 24.51 23.72
C CYS A 1054 -12.85 23.69 24.64
N GLU A 1055 -13.06 24.15 25.89
CA GLU A 1055 -14.01 23.53 26.83
C GLU A 1055 -15.46 23.65 26.34
N PHE A 1056 -15.81 24.76 25.68
CA PHE A 1056 -17.11 24.90 25.03
C PHE A 1056 -17.33 23.83 23.95
N LEU A 1057 -16.38 23.63 23.03
CA LEU A 1057 -16.47 22.59 22.00
C LEU A 1057 -16.53 21.17 22.59
N LYS A 1058 -15.80 20.91 23.69
CA LYS A 1058 -15.90 19.63 24.44
C LYS A 1058 -17.31 19.45 25.03
N CYS A 1059 -17.86 20.49 25.66
CA CYS A 1059 -19.21 20.47 26.20
C CYS A 1059 -20.26 20.18 25.12
N VAL A 1060 -20.17 20.81 23.95
CA VAL A 1060 -21.08 20.58 22.81
C VAL A 1060 -21.06 19.11 22.38
N ALA A 1061 -19.86 18.53 22.19
CA ALA A 1061 -19.75 17.13 21.79
C ALA A 1061 -20.28 16.16 22.85
N HIS A 1062 -19.89 16.35 24.12
CA HIS A 1062 -20.25 15.41 25.18
C HIS A 1062 -21.72 15.47 25.56
N ARG A 1063 -22.37 16.65 25.49
CA ARG A 1063 -23.82 16.79 25.75
C ARG A 1063 -24.67 16.07 24.71
N THR A 1064 -24.22 15.98 23.46
CA THR A 1064 -24.94 15.30 22.37
C THR A 1064 -24.51 13.84 22.19
N GLY A 1065 -23.58 13.35 23.01
CA GLY A 1065 -23.04 11.99 22.89
C GLY A 1065 -22.05 11.81 21.73
N GLY A 1066 -21.62 12.90 21.09
CA GLY A 1066 -20.58 12.93 20.09
C GLY A 1066 -19.17 12.89 20.69
N ARG A 1067 -18.18 13.25 19.86
CA ARG A 1067 -16.74 13.12 20.18
C ARG A 1067 -16.03 14.43 19.89
N PHE A 1068 -15.09 14.78 20.77
CA PHE A 1068 -14.19 15.90 20.60
C PHE A 1068 -12.86 15.44 19.99
N HIS A 1069 -12.36 16.16 19.00
CA HIS A 1069 -11.07 15.93 18.36
C HIS A 1069 -10.26 17.23 18.27
N GLN A 1070 -8.95 17.11 18.47
CA GLN A 1070 -7.98 18.19 18.27
C GLN A 1070 -6.70 17.55 17.72
N ALA A 1071 -6.16 18.14 16.65
CA ALA A 1071 -4.90 17.70 16.08
C ALA A 1071 -3.74 18.00 17.05
N PRO A 1072 -2.71 17.14 17.15
CA PRO A 1072 -1.51 17.45 17.93
C PRO A 1072 -0.75 18.64 17.32
N ASP A 1073 -0.25 19.56 18.15
CA ASP A 1073 0.43 20.79 17.70
C ASP A 1073 1.75 20.55 16.97
N ASN A 1074 2.35 19.37 17.10
CA ASN A 1074 3.54 18.97 16.37
C ASN A 1074 3.43 17.51 15.88
N ILE A 1075 3.15 17.33 14.58
CA ILE A 1075 3.14 16.03 13.89
C ILE A 1075 4.47 15.88 13.14
N ASP A 1076 5.59 16.00 13.84
CA ASP A 1076 6.89 15.75 13.22
C ASP A 1076 7.07 14.26 12.90
N ALA A 1077 7.91 13.98 11.90
CA ALA A 1077 8.42 12.63 11.61
C ALA A 1077 9.04 11.99 12.88
N ASP A 1078 9.52 12.82 13.80
CA ASP A 1078 10.02 12.42 15.10
C ASP A 1078 8.92 11.83 15.98
N LEU A 1079 7.69 12.34 16.00
CA LEU A 1079 6.61 11.75 16.80
C LEU A 1079 6.27 10.32 16.34
N LEU A 1080 6.31 10.07 15.03
CA LEU A 1080 6.09 8.74 14.44
C LEU A 1080 7.29 7.79 14.67
N LYS A 1081 8.51 8.32 14.75
CA LYS A 1081 9.72 7.59 15.17
C LYS A 1081 9.67 7.25 16.67
N HIS A 1082 9.36 8.21 17.53
CA HIS A 1082 9.19 8.02 18.98
C HIS A 1082 8.11 6.96 19.30
N LEU A 1083 7.01 6.91 18.53
CA LEU A 1083 6.01 5.85 18.67
C LEU A 1083 6.55 4.44 18.31
N SER A 1084 7.61 4.36 17.50
CA SER A 1084 8.30 3.10 17.16
C SER A 1084 9.32 2.71 18.25
N ASP A 1085 9.88 3.69 18.95
CA ASP A 1085 10.89 3.52 20.02
C ASP A 1085 10.32 3.43 21.43
N LEU A 1086 8.99 3.31 21.59
CA LEU A 1086 8.32 3.10 22.90
C LEU A 1086 8.80 1.83 23.67
N HIS A 1087 9.77 1.09 23.15
CA HIS A 1087 10.51 0.04 23.84
C HIS A 1087 11.52 0.57 24.87
N SER A 1088 12.00 1.83 24.77
CA SER A 1088 12.89 2.44 25.76
C SER A 1088 12.10 3.08 26.91
N THR A 1089 12.44 2.70 28.13
CA THR A 1089 11.85 3.19 29.37
C THR A 1089 12.12 4.69 29.55
N ASP A 1090 11.07 5.52 29.46
CA ASP A 1090 10.96 6.94 29.91
C ASP A 1090 10.60 8.01 28.86
N SER A 1091 10.01 7.64 27.72
CA SER A 1091 9.42 8.64 26.81
C SER A 1091 7.98 9.02 27.20
N ASP A 1092 7.75 10.29 27.55
CA ASP A 1092 6.40 10.84 27.76
C ASP A 1092 5.62 10.89 26.44
N LEU A 1093 4.40 10.32 26.41
CA LEU A 1093 3.53 10.43 25.24
C LEU A 1093 3.10 11.90 25.05
N PRO A 1094 2.99 12.41 23.81
CA PRO A 1094 2.45 13.75 23.56
C PRO A 1094 1.07 13.91 24.20
N LYS A 1095 0.81 15.09 24.79
CA LYS A 1095 -0.47 15.44 25.41
C LYS A 1095 -1.57 15.50 24.35
N CYS A 1096 -2.22 14.36 24.12
CA CYS A 1096 -3.32 14.25 23.17
C CYS A 1096 -4.63 14.76 23.78
N GLU A 1097 -5.20 15.81 23.21
CA GLU A 1097 -6.43 16.45 23.67
C GLU A 1097 -7.71 15.75 23.17
N GLY A 1098 -7.68 15.11 22.00
CA GLY A 1098 -8.83 14.42 21.40
C GLY A 1098 -9.29 13.17 22.17
N ASP A 1099 -10.60 12.90 22.19
CA ASP A 1099 -11.20 11.82 22.98
C ASP A 1099 -10.65 10.43 22.65
N ASP A 1100 -10.50 10.13 21.35
CA ASP A 1100 -10.02 8.82 20.87
C ASP A 1100 -8.52 8.63 21.09
N LEU A 1101 -7.72 9.69 20.94
CA LEU A 1101 -6.28 9.68 21.19
C LEU A 1101 -5.97 9.60 22.70
N ARG A 1102 -6.63 10.45 23.51
CA ARG A 1102 -6.47 10.52 24.96
C ARG A 1102 -6.82 9.19 25.64
N ARG A 1103 -7.88 8.51 25.18
CA ARG A 1103 -8.27 7.18 25.72
C ARG A 1103 -7.21 6.12 25.42
N LEU A 1104 -6.63 6.15 24.22
CA LEU A 1104 -5.60 5.19 23.85
C LEU A 1104 -4.30 5.47 24.60
N ALA A 1105 -3.90 6.74 24.71
CA ALA A 1105 -2.73 7.18 25.47
C ALA A 1105 -2.77 6.71 26.93
N LYS A 1106 -3.89 6.93 27.62
CA LYS A 1106 -4.10 6.45 29.01
C LYS A 1106 -3.99 4.92 29.13
N GLU A 1107 -4.46 4.18 28.13
CA GLU A 1107 -4.36 2.72 28.15
C GLU A 1107 -2.93 2.25 27.87
N ILE A 1108 -2.17 2.97 27.01
CA ILE A 1108 -0.74 2.74 26.78
C ILE A 1108 0.07 3.00 28.06
N GLU A 1109 -0.14 4.15 28.72
CA GLU A 1109 0.48 4.49 30.01
C GLU A 1109 0.19 3.44 31.09
N LYS A 1110 -1.04 2.93 31.12
CA LYS A 1110 -1.40 1.85 32.05
C LYS A 1110 -0.66 0.55 31.72
N LEU A 1111 -0.49 0.22 30.44
CA LEU A 1111 0.23 -0.98 30.01
C LEU A 1111 1.74 -0.87 30.30
N THR A 1112 2.36 0.28 30.06
CA THR A 1112 3.77 0.52 30.38
C THR A 1112 4.02 0.43 31.88
N PHE A 1113 3.13 1.00 32.70
CA PHE A 1113 3.19 0.88 34.16
C PHE A 1113 3.17 -0.60 34.59
N PHE A 1114 2.24 -1.41 34.07
CA PHE A 1114 2.19 -2.83 34.39
C PHE A 1114 3.38 -3.63 33.87
N GLN A 1115 3.98 -3.26 32.73
CA GLN A 1115 5.21 -3.88 32.24
C GLN A 1115 6.40 -3.57 33.15
N LYS A 1116 6.57 -2.30 33.58
CA LYS A 1116 7.60 -1.90 34.56
C LYS A 1116 7.44 -2.67 35.87
N GLN A 1117 6.21 -2.76 36.38
CA GLN A 1117 5.90 -3.50 37.60
C GLN A 1117 6.18 -5.01 37.46
N ALA A 1118 5.80 -5.64 36.35
CA ALA A 1118 6.07 -7.06 36.10
C ALA A 1118 7.56 -7.38 35.95
N LYS A 1119 8.36 -6.47 35.36
CA LYS A 1119 9.83 -6.59 35.30
C LYS A 1119 10.43 -6.56 36.71
N SER A 1120 10.07 -5.55 37.52
CA SER A 1120 10.50 -5.46 38.91
C SER A 1120 10.17 -6.71 39.73
N PHE A 1121 8.96 -7.26 39.59
CA PHE A 1121 8.56 -8.50 40.25
C PHE A 1121 9.39 -9.71 39.84
N ARG A 1122 9.74 -9.81 38.55
CA ARG A 1122 10.60 -10.88 38.04
C ARG A 1122 12.01 -10.77 38.63
N ASP A 1123 12.56 -9.56 38.68
CA ASP A 1123 13.90 -9.32 39.21
C ASP A 1123 13.97 -9.64 40.71
N THR A 1124 12.92 -9.29 41.47
CA THR A 1124 12.80 -9.68 42.89
C THR A 1124 12.77 -11.21 43.08
N ILE A 1125 12.02 -11.96 42.25
CA ILE A 1125 12.00 -13.43 42.35
C ILE A 1125 13.37 -14.03 42.02
N VAL A 1126 14.04 -13.52 40.98
CA VAL A 1126 15.37 -14.01 40.57
C VAL A 1126 16.40 -13.73 41.66
N ALA A 1127 16.37 -12.54 42.26
CA ALA A 1127 17.26 -12.18 43.37
C ALA A 1127 17.03 -13.08 44.61
N CYS A 1128 15.78 -13.38 44.97
CA CYS A 1128 15.47 -14.29 46.08
C CYS A 1128 15.97 -15.72 45.85
N ARG A 1129 15.89 -16.24 44.61
CA ARG A 1129 16.41 -17.59 44.29
C ARG A 1129 17.93 -17.68 44.37
N ASN A 1130 18.63 -16.65 43.89
CA ASN A 1130 20.09 -16.61 43.94
C ASN A 1130 20.66 -16.54 45.37
N LEU A 1131 19.85 -16.08 46.34
CA LEU A 1131 20.18 -16.05 47.76
C LEU A 1131 19.87 -17.37 48.50
N GLU A 1132 19.05 -18.25 47.92
CA GLU A 1132 18.77 -19.59 48.46
C GLU A 1132 19.76 -20.65 47.94
N ASP A 1133 20.38 -20.41 46.77
CA ASP A 1133 21.40 -21.29 46.15
C ASP A 1133 22.85 -20.95 46.58
N SER A 1134 23.04 -19.88 47.38
CA SER A 1134 24.30 -19.46 48.01
C SER A 1134 24.28 -19.72 49.51
#